data_AF-A0A7D5HF13-F1
#
_entry.id   AF-A0A7D5HF13-F1
#
_cell.length_a   1.000
_cell.length_b   1.000
_cell.length_c   1.000
_cell.angle_alpha   90.00
_cell.angle_beta   90.00
_cell.angle_gamma   90.00
#
_symmetry.space_group_name_H-M   'P 1'
#
loop_
_entity.id
_entity.type
_entity.pdbx_description
1 polymer ?
#
loop_
_entity_poly.entity_id
_entity_poly.type
_entity_poly.pdbx_seq_one_letter_code
_entity_poly.pdbx_strand_id
1 'polypeptide(L)'
;MPSLDSLKTLKALQIDDLEYHYFSLPEAAKSLGNLHALPMSLKVLLENLLRWEDGTTVTGHDLKALAGWLRDKRSDREIQYRPARVLMQDFTGVPAVVDLAAMRAAVAKAGSDPQRINPLSPVDLVIDHSVMVDKYGTEQAFGENVDIEMQRNGERYAFLRWGQSAFDNFSVVPPGTGICHQVNLEYLGRTVWTKDEDGRTYAFPDTLVGTDSHTTMINGLGVLGWGVGGIEAEAAMLGQPVSMLIPEVIGFKLTGKLREGITATDLVLTVTQMLRKKGVVGKFVEFYGDGLADLPLADRATIANMAPEYGATCGFFPVDDVTLDYLRLSGRPAATVKLVEAYCKAQGLWRLPGQEPQFTDSLALDMGEVEASLAGPKRPQDRVALAKVPQAFSDFVGLQMKPSNKEEGRLESEGGGGVAVGNAAQAGEAQYSWQGKHHRLKDGAVVIAAITSCTNTSNPSVMMAAGLVAKKAVEKGLTCKPWVKTSLAPGSKVVTDYYKAAGLTPYLDQLGFDLVGYGCTTCIGNSGPLDDPIEKAIQQADLTVASVLSGNRNFEGRVHPLVKTNWLASPPLVVAYALAGSVTIDLSREPLGTGSDGQPVYLRHIWPSQQEIADAVRSVDTAMFHKEYAEVFAGDAQWQAIEVPQAATYVWQDDSTYIQHPPFFDDITAPLKDITDVHGARILALLGDSVTTDHISPAGNIKANSPAGRYLQEKGVQPRDFNSYGSRRGNHEVMMRGTFANIRIRNEMLGGEEGGNTLYIPTDEKLAIYDAAMKYQADGTPLVVVAGQEYGTGSSRDWAAKGTNLLGVKAVIAESFERIHRSNLVGMGVLPLQFKNGQSRKTLGLTGRETLDISGLAGVPLKPHMDLELRITRESGETEKAVVLCRIDTLNEVEYFKAGGILHYVLRQLIAG
;
A
#
# COMPACT_ATOMS: atom_id res chain seq x y z
N MET A 1 -20.33 -19.04 17.34
CA MET A 1 -19.27 -19.27 16.32
C MET A 1 -19.22 -20.74 15.97
N PRO A 2 -19.35 -21.11 14.68
CA PRO A 2 -19.30 -22.51 14.27
C PRO A 2 -17.85 -22.99 14.29
N SER A 3 -17.48 -23.72 15.34
CA SER A 3 -16.27 -24.55 15.37
C SER A 3 -16.68 -25.96 15.81
N LEU A 4 -16.11 -26.97 15.16
CA LEU A 4 -16.24 -28.36 15.60
C LEU A 4 -15.63 -28.58 16.99
N ASP A 5 -14.69 -27.73 17.39
CA ASP A 5 -13.89 -27.81 18.62
C ASP A 5 -13.39 -29.25 18.88
N SER A 6 -12.78 -29.87 17.86
CA SER A 6 -12.41 -31.30 17.91
C SER A 6 -11.41 -31.62 19.02
N LEU A 7 -10.66 -30.59 19.46
CA LEU A 7 -9.67 -30.65 20.53
C LEU A 7 -10.21 -30.24 21.91
N LYS A 8 -11.51 -29.89 22.05
CA LYS A 8 -12.16 -29.47 23.32
C LYS A 8 -11.46 -28.28 24.00
N THR A 9 -11.14 -27.28 23.19
CA THR A 9 -10.37 -26.09 23.56
C THR A 9 -11.23 -24.93 24.03
N LEU A 10 -12.54 -24.96 23.82
CA LEU A 10 -13.43 -23.90 24.30
C LEU A 10 -13.38 -23.80 25.83
N LYS A 11 -13.02 -22.62 26.33
CA LYS A 11 -12.97 -22.26 27.76
C LYS A 11 -13.66 -20.93 28.02
N ALA A 12 -13.96 -20.69 29.29
CA ALA A 12 -14.46 -19.41 29.79
C ALA A 12 -13.34 -18.66 30.54
N LEU A 13 -13.34 -17.33 30.43
CA LEU A 13 -12.46 -16.40 31.12
C LEU A 13 -13.35 -15.34 31.79
N GLN A 14 -13.37 -15.35 33.12
CA GLN A 14 -14.10 -14.35 33.91
C GLN A 14 -13.22 -13.13 34.13
N ILE A 15 -13.72 -11.94 33.78
CA ILE A 15 -13.04 -10.66 34.02
C ILE A 15 -14.05 -9.70 34.62
N ASP A 16 -13.84 -9.30 35.87
CA ASP A 16 -14.84 -8.59 36.67
C ASP A 16 -16.19 -9.36 36.60
N ASP A 17 -17.28 -8.71 36.21
CA ASP A 17 -18.63 -9.29 36.12
C ASP A 17 -18.96 -9.89 34.73
N LEU A 18 -18.01 -9.90 33.78
CA LEU A 18 -18.22 -10.38 32.42
C LEU A 18 -17.53 -11.73 32.16
N GLU A 19 -18.26 -12.66 31.56
CA GLU A 19 -17.73 -13.97 31.14
C GLU A 19 -17.44 -13.96 29.62
N TYR A 20 -16.19 -14.25 29.26
CA TYR A 20 -15.76 -14.37 27.87
C TYR A 20 -15.46 -15.81 27.51
N HIS A 21 -15.87 -16.24 26.32
CA HIS A 21 -15.58 -17.57 25.78
C HIS A 21 -14.44 -17.49 24.77
N TYR A 22 -13.50 -18.42 24.80
CA TYR A 22 -12.37 -18.43 23.87
C TYR A 22 -11.82 -19.83 23.61
N PHE A 23 -11.14 -20.00 22.47
CA PHE A 23 -10.48 -21.25 22.10
C PHE A 23 -9.05 -21.25 22.66
N SER A 24 -8.82 -22.04 23.70
CA SER A 24 -7.60 -22.01 24.53
C SER A 24 -6.42 -22.72 23.86
N LEU A 25 -5.35 -21.97 23.56
CA LEU A 25 -4.08 -22.49 23.08
C LEU A 25 -3.41 -23.44 24.10
N PRO A 26 -3.38 -23.14 25.42
CA PRO A 26 -2.90 -24.10 26.41
C PRO A 26 -3.64 -25.44 26.42
N GLU A 27 -4.95 -25.45 26.15
CA GLU A 27 -5.72 -26.70 26.04
C GLU A 27 -5.40 -27.44 24.75
N ALA A 28 -5.27 -26.72 23.63
CA ALA A 28 -4.84 -27.29 22.36
C ALA A 28 -3.46 -27.96 22.47
N ALA A 29 -2.54 -27.37 23.25
CA ALA A 29 -1.21 -27.91 23.50
C ALA A 29 -1.23 -29.31 24.13
N LYS A 30 -2.27 -29.67 24.89
CA LYS A 30 -2.40 -31.03 25.48
C LYS A 30 -2.49 -32.12 24.40
N SER A 31 -3.05 -31.78 23.25
CA SER A 31 -3.22 -32.69 22.11
C SER A 31 -2.15 -32.48 21.02
N LEU A 32 -1.73 -31.24 20.80
CA LEU A 32 -0.82 -30.85 19.71
C LEU A 32 0.67 -30.83 20.11
N GLY A 33 0.98 -30.87 21.41
CA GLY A 33 2.34 -30.82 21.94
C GLY A 33 2.77 -29.41 22.36
N ASN A 34 4.08 -29.15 22.37
CA ASN A 34 4.63 -27.90 22.91
C ASN A 34 4.35 -26.70 22.00
N LEU A 35 3.33 -25.91 22.31
CA LEU A 35 3.01 -24.67 21.60
C LEU A 35 3.71 -23.43 22.18
N HIS A 36 4.36 -23.54 23.35
CA HIS A 36 4.97 -22.38 24.03
C HIS A 36 6.10 -21.76 23.20
N ALA A 37 6.88 -22.60 22.51
CA ALA A 37 8.03 -22.21 21.70
C ALA A 37 7.66 -21.63 20.33
N LEU A 38 6.40 -21.69 19.91
CA LEU A 38 5.96 -21.08 18.65
C LEU A 38 6.15 -19.55 18.70
N PRO A 39 6.53 -18.93 17.57
CA PRO A 39 6.39 -17.50 17.38
C PRO A 39 4.97 -17.03 17.72
N MET A 40 4.85 -15.84 18.31
CA MET A 40 3.57 -15.29 18.74
C MET A 40 2.60 -15.08 17.57
N SER A 41 3.13 -14.68 16.42
CA SER A 41 2.38 -14.57 15.17
C SER A 41 1.75 -15.90 14.72
N LEU A 42 2.44 -17.04 14.89
CA LEU A 42 1.88 -18.36 14.57
C LEU A 42 0.85 -18.84 15.61
N LYS A 43 0.99 -18.43 16.87
CA LYS A 43 -0.03 -18.67 17.90
C LYS A 43 -1.35 -17.95 17.58
N VAL A 44 -1.28 -16.72 17.04
CA VAL A 44 -2.45 -15.98 16.56
C VAL A 44 -3.12 -16.72 15.39
N LEU A 45 -2.35 -17.23 14.42
CA LEU A 45 -2.90 -18.06 13.34
C LEU A 45 -3.54 -19.36 13.87
N LEU A 46 -2.92 -20.01 14.86
CA LEU A 46 -3.46 -21.23 15.45
C LEU A 46 -4.79 -21.01 16.16
N GLU A 47 -4.92 -19.91 16.92
CA GLU A 47 -6.20 -19.51 17.52
C GLU A 47 -7.27 -19.35 16.44
N ASN A 48 -6.93 -18.67 15.34
CA ASN A 48 -7.86 -18.43 14.24
C ASN A 48 -8.38 -19.75 13.65
N LEU A 49 -7.48 -20.70 13.40
CA LEU A 49 -7.86 -22.01 12.87
C LEU A 49 -8.70 -22.82 13.87
N LEU A 50 -8.39 -22.80 15.16
CA LEU A 50 -9.21 -23.47 16.19
C LEU A 50 -10.65 -22.94 16.20
N ARG A 51 -10.80 -21.63 16.07
CA ARG A 51 -12.09 -20.93 16.09
C ARG A 51 -12.92 -21.16 14.82
N TRP A 52 -12.30 -21.57 13.72
CA TRP A 52 -12.94 -21.79 12.42
C TRP A 52 -12.86 -23.23 11.90
N GLU A 53 -12.54 -24.21 12.76
CA GLU A 53 -12.51 -25.62 12.39
C GLU A 53 -13.89 -26.10 11.93
N ASP A 54 -14.01 -26.47 10.65
CA ASP A 54 -15.26 -26.88 10.00
C ASP A 54 -15.17 -28.26 9.31
N GLY A 55 -13.96 -28.83 9.21
CA GLY A 55 -13.70 -30.10 8.52
C GLY A 55 -13.60 -29.99 6.99
N THR A 56 -13.78 -28.79 6.43
CA THR A 56 -13.73 -28.52 4.99
C THR A 56 -12.65 -27.50 4.63
N THR A 57 -12.76 -26.27 5.14
CA THR A 57 -11.78 -25.20 4.91
C THR A 57 -10.68 -25.23 5.95
N VAL A 58 -11.01 -25.59 7.20
CA VAL A 58 -10.06 -25.77 8.28
C VAL A 58 -10.29 -27.14 8.92
N THR A 59 -9.24 -27.95 8.91
CA THR A 59 -9.25 -29.34 9.37
C THR A 59 -8.27 -29.53 10.52
N GLY A 60 -8.44 -30.61 11.29
CA GLY A 60 -7.47 -31.00 12.31
C GLY A 60 -6.04 -31.25 11.77
N HIS A 61 -5.86 -31.42 10.45
CA HIS A 61 -4.53 -31.50 9.83
C HIS A 61 -3.84 -30.14 9.81
N ASP A 62 -4.58 -29.06 9.62
CA ASP A 62 -4.06 -27.69 9.61
C ASP A 62 -3.56 -27.29 11.01
N LEU A 63 -4.33 -27.65 12.05
CA LEU A 63 -3.95 -27.48 13.45
C LEU A 63 -2.64 -28.21 13.78
N LYS A 64 -2.53 -29.48 13.34
CA LYS A 64 -1.31 -30.28 13.51
C LYS A 64 -0.12 -29.73 12.73
N ALA A 65 -0.35 -29.13 11.56
CA ALA A 65 0.71 -28.54 10.75
C ALA A 65 1.31 -27.29 11.41
N LEU A 66 0.49 -26.41 12.00
CA LEU A 66 0.99 -25.26 12.76
C LEU A 66 1.81 -25.68 13.99
N ALA A 67 1.36 -26.69 14.74
CA ALA A 67 2.14 -27.24 15.85
C ALA A 67 3.42 -27.94 15.36
N GLY A 68 3.32 -28.69 14.26
CA GLY A 68 4.41 -29.41 13.63
C GLY A 68 5.49 -28.50 13.02
N TRP A 69 5.17 -27.24 12.74
CA TRP A 69 6.10 -26.24 12.22
C TRP A 69 7.38 -26.15 13.06
N LEU A 70 7.31 -26.36 14.38
CA LEU A 70 8.49 -26.32 15.27
C LEU A 70 9.58 -27.35 14.95
N ARG A 71 9.26 -28.42 14.21
CA ARG A 71 10.24 -29.48 13.88
C ARG A 71 11.27 -28.97 12.88
N ASP A 72 10.78 -28.35 11.80
CA ASP A 72 11.60 -27.91 10.67
C ASP A 72 11.70 -26.38 10.58
N LYS A 73 10.93 -25.66 11.41
CA LYS A 73 10.76 -24.20 11.44
C LYS A 73 10.31 -23.61 10.11
N ARG A 74 9.56 -24.40 9.36
CA ARG A 74 8.95 -24.10 8.06
C ARG A 74 7.82 -25.09 7.82
N SER A 75 6.96 -24.79 6.84
CA SER A 75 5.92 -25.72 6.41
C SER A 75 5.48 -25.39 4.99
N ASP A 76 5.22 -26.42 4.19
CA ASP A 76 4.62 -26.29 2.85
C ASP A 76 3.09 -26.44 2.89
N ARG A 77 2.51 -26.48 4.10
CA ARG A 77 1.06 -26.61 4.28
C ARG A 77 0.38 -25.27 4.03
N GLU A 78 -0.62 -25.30 3.17
CA GLU A 78 -1.58 -24.21 3.01
C GLU A 78 -2.68 -24.27 4.08
N ILE A 79 -3.09 -23.11 4.58
CA ILE A 79 -4.16 -22.91 5.56
C ILE A 79 -5.16 -21.85 5.06
N GLN A 80 -6.37 -21.90 5.62
CA GLN A 80 -7.48 -21.01 5.31
C GLN A 80 -7.74 -20.07 6.50
N TYR A 81 -7.20 -18.85 6.43
CA TYR A 81 -7.25 -17.86 7.50
C TYR A 81 -8.45 -16.92 7.32
N ARG A 82 -9.21 -16.63 8.39
CA ARG A 82 -10.34 -15.69 8.35
C ARG A 82 -10.05 -14.46 9.20
N PRO A 83 -9.81 -13.28 8.61
CA PRO A 83 -9.53 -12.07 9.38
C PRO A 83 -10.73 -11.65 10.25
N ALA A 84 -10.47 -11.03 11.40
CA ALA A 84 -11.52 -10.50 12.26
C ALA A 84 -12.24 -9.30 11.63
N ARG A 85 -11.54 -8.51 10.81
CA ARG A 85 -12.06 -7.32 10.13
C ARG A 85 -11.25 -6.98 8.87
N VAL A 86 -11.76 -6.03 8.08
CA VAL A 86 -11.10 -5.51 6.88
C VAL A 86 -10.91 -3.99 6.99
N LEU A 87 -9.74 -3.50 6.59
CA LEU A 87 -9.46 -2.05 6.49
C LEU A 87 -9.37 -1.62 5.02
N MET A 88 -10.01 -0.51 4.66
CA MET A 88 -9.97 0.06 3.33
C MET A 88 -9.58 1.53 3.35
N GLN A 89 -9.07 1.99 2.20
CA GLN A 89 -8.85 3.42 1.91
C GLN A 89 -9.56 3.78 0.59
N ASP A 90 -9.87 5.04 0.35
CA ASP A 90 -10.80 5.44 -0.72
C ASP A 90 -10.40 5.06 -2.16
N PHE A 91 -9.12 5.00 -2.53
CA PHE A 91 -8.68 4.55 -3.86
C PHE A 91 -8.94 3.06 -4.12
N THR A 92 -8.98 2.21 -3.09
CA THR A 92 -9.30 0.77 -3.24
C THR A 92 -10.68 0.43 -2.71
N GLY A 93 -11.25 1.26 -1.85
CA GLY A 93 -12.58 1.10 -1.30
C GLY A 93 -13.67 1.52 -2.28
N VAL A 94 -13.46 2.56 -3.11
CA VAL A 94 -14.41 2.90 -4.18
C VAL A 94 -14.67 1.72 -5.13
N PRO A 95 -13.66 1.08 -5.76
CA PRO A 95 -13.93 -0.08 -6.60
C PRO A 95 -14.56 -1.25 -5.85
N ALA A 96 -14.22 -1.47 -4.57
CA ALA A 96 -14.84 -2.52 -3.77
C ALA A 96 -16.33 -2.28 -3.51
N VAL A 97 -16.72 -1.05 -3.19
CA VAL A 97 -18.13 -0.68 -3.02
C VAL A 97 -18.86 -0.72 -4.37
N VAL A 98 -18.20 -0.40 -5.49
CA VAL A 98 -18.75 -0.58 -6.85
C VAL A 98 -19.03 -2.05 -7.13
N ASP A 99 -18.12 -2.95 -6.78
CA ASP A 99 -18.31 -4.38 -6.98
C ASP A 99 -19.48 -4.92 -6.13
N LEU A 100 -19.58 -4.53 -4.85
CA LEU A 100 -20.72 -4.88 -4.01
C LEU A 100 -22.05 -4.33 -4.56
N ALA A 101 -22.05 -3.09 -5.06
CA ALA A 101 -23.22 -2.48 -5.70
C ALA A 101 -23.64 -3.23 -6.97
N ALA A 102 -22.68 -3.63 -7.79
CA ALA A 102 -22.91 -4.41 -9.00
C ALA A 102 -23.41 -5.83 -8.67
N MET A 103 -22.87 -6.47 -7.63
CA MET A 103 -23.38 -7.74 -7.11
C MET A 103 -24.83 -7.61 -6.66
N ARG A 104 -25.20 -6.54 -5.93
CA ARG A 104 -26.60 -6.27 -5.55
C ARG A 104 -27.50 -6.10 -6.77
N ALA A 105 -27.06 -5.35 -7.77
CA ALA A 105 -27.81 -5.18 -9.02
C ALA A 105 -28.03 -6.53 -9.73
N ALA A 106 -27.00 -7.39 -9.76
CA ALA A 106 -27.07 -8.71 -10.37
C ALA A 106 -28.01 -9.66 -9.60
N VAL A 107 -27.99 -9.66 -8.25
CA VAL A 107 -28.93 -10.43 -7.41
C VAL A 107 -30.37 -9.96 -7.62
N ALA A 108 -30.59 -8.64 -7.64
CA ALA A 108 -31.90 -8.07 -7.89
C ALA A 108 -32.43 -8.45 -9.28
N LYS A 109 -31.58 -8.39 -10.32
CA LYS A 109 -31.89 -8.83 -11.69
C LYS A 109 -32.21 -10.33 -11.76
N ALA A 110 -31.59 -11.14 -10.90
CA ALA A 110 -31.88 -12.57 -10.76
C ALA A 110 -33.18 -12.87 -9.98
N GLY A 111 -33.86 -11.85 -9.42
CA GLY A 111 -35.10 -11.99 -8.66
C GLY A 111 -34.92 -12.36 -7.19
N SER A 112 -33.69 -12.27 -6.66
CA SER A 112 -33.35 -12.54 -5.26
C SER A 112 -33.19 -11.24 -4.45
N ASP A 113 -33.19 -11.34 -3.12
CA ASP A 113 -33.03 -10.18 -2.23
C ASP A 113 -31.59 -9.62 -2.29
N PRO A 114 -31.38 -8.38 -2.77
CA PRO A 114 -30.06 -7.77 -2.85
C PRO A 114 -29.43 -7.53 -1.47
N GLN A 115 -30.19 -7.44 -0.39
CA GLN A 115 -29.65 -7.20 0.96
C GLN A 115 -28.80 -8.37 1.48
N ARG A 116 -28.92 -9.55 0.87
CA ARG A 116 -28.03 -10.70 1.15
C ARG A 116 -26.57 -10.44 0.78
N ILE A 117 -26.31 -9.47 -0.11
CA ILE A 117 -24.97 -8.98 -0.39
C ILE A 117 -24.63 -7.94 0.67
N ASN A 118 -23.91 -8.40 1.69
CA ASN A 118 -23.46 -7.57 2.79
C ASN A 118 -22.14 -8.08 3.39
N PRO A 119 -21.24 -7.21 3.85
CA PRO A 119 -20.11 -7.62 4.66
C PRO A 119 -20.53 -8.42 5.91
N LEU A 120 -19.90 -9.58 6.11
CA LEU A 120 -20.08 -10.47 7.26
C LEU A 120 -19.12 -10.17 8.42
N SER A 121 -18.02 -9.48 8.11
CA SER A 121 -17.06 -8.96 9.09
C SER A 121 -17.06 -7.43 9.06
N PRO A 122 -16.68 -6.76 10.16
CA PRO A 122 -16.50 -5.30 10.16
C PRO A 122 -15.55 -4.86 9.05
N VAL A 123 -15.96 -3.83 8.31
CA VAL A 123 -15.18 -3.16 7.27
C VAL A 123 -15.14 -1.67 7.59
N ASP A 124 -13.94 -1.14 7.77
CA ASP A 124 -13.73 0.28 8.00
C ASP A 124 -13.02 0.88 6.78
N LEU A 125 -13.64 1.84 6.10
CA LEU A 125 -13.04 2.59 5.01
C LEU A 125 -12.64 3.99 5.50
N VAL A 126 -11.39 4.40 5.28
CA VAL A 126 -10.93 5.75 5.61
C VAL A 126 -10.63 6.54 4.35
N ILE A 127 -11.17 7.76 4.23
CA ILE A 127 -10.93 8.65 3.09
C ILE A 127 -9.69 9.50 3.36
N ASP A 128 -8.55 9.14 2.76
CA ASP A 128 -7.24 9.75 3.04
C ASP A 128 -6.33 9.88 1.79
N HIS A 129 -6.69 9.31 0.65
CA HIS A 129 -5.94 9.35 -0.61
C HIS A 129 -6.41 10.44 -1.58
N SER A 130 -7.43 11.22 -1.20
CA SER A 130 -8.07 12.20 -2.09
C SER A 130 -7.48 13.61 -1.99
N VAL A 131 -7.06 14.03 -0.79
CA VAL A 131 -6.45 15.35 -0.58
C VAL A 131 -5.07 15.45 -1.24
N MET A 132 -4.83 16.59 -1.90
CA MET A 132 -3.58 16.94 -2.57
C MET A 132 -3.02 18.24 -1.98
N VAL A 133 -1.71 18.41 -2.03
CA VAL A 133 -1.05 19.66 -1.58
C VAL A 133 -1.09 20.70 -2.71
N ASP A 134 -2.27 21.14 -3.12
CA ASP A 134 -2.43 22.18 -4.15
C ASP A 134 -1.93 23.55 -3.66
N LYS A 135 -2.13 23.82 -2.37
CA LYS A 135 -1.73 25.02 -1.63
C LYS A 135 -0.86 24.65 -0.43
N TYR A 136 0.10 25.50 -0.08
CA TYR A 136 1.10 25.24 0.95
C TYR A 136 1.72 26.52 1.52
N GLY A 137 2.35 26.40 2.69
CA GLY A 137 3.14 27.47 3.32
C GLY A 137 2.35 28.69 3.78
N THR A 138 1.03 28.54 3.95
CA THR A 138 0.12 29.59 4.46
C THR A 138 -0.94 28.99 5.37
N GLU A 139 -1.47 29.82 6.28
CA GLU A 139 -2.56 29.43 7.19
C GLU A 139 -3.83 29.00 6.45
N GLN A 140 -4.06 29.50 5.24
CA GLN A 140 -5.23 29.18 4.41
C GLN A 140 -5.11 27.83 3.68
N ALA A 141 -3.90 27.26 3.58
CA ALA A 141 -3.62 26.11 2.73
C ALA A 141 -4.51 24.90 3.05
N PHE A 142 -4.76 24.61 4.34
CA PHE A 142 -5.65 23.53 4.75
C PHE A 142 -7.06 23.69 4.18
N GLY A 143 -7.69 24.86 4.38
CA GLY A 143 -9.05 25.12 3.91
C GLY A 143 -9.16 25.07 2.38
N GLU A 144 -8.20 25.69 1.69
CA GLU A 144 -8.18 25.70 0.22
C GLU A 144 -8.00 24.28 -0.37
N ASN A 145 -7.14 23.46 0.23
CA ASN A 145 -6.94 22.07 -0.23
C ASN A 145 -8.18 21.20 0.00
N VAL A 146 -8.88 21.37 1.14
CA VAL A 146 -10.13 20.66 1.43
C VAL A 146 -11.24 21.09 0.45
N ASP A 147 -11.36 22.39 0.16
CA ASP A 147 -12.34 22.88 -0.82
C ASP A 147 -12.07 22.30 -2.22
N ILE A 148 -10.80 22.26 -2.65
CA ILE A 148 -10.40 21.65 -3.93
C ILE A 148 -10.67 20.13 -3.93
N GLU A 149 -10.37 19.44 -2.83
CA GLU A 149 -10.64 18.01 -2.67
C GLU A 149 -12.13 17.71 -2.82
N MET A 150 -13.01 18.47 -2.17
CA MET A 150 -14.46 18.30 -2.23
C MET A 150 -15.00 18.58 -3.63
N GLN A 151 -14.50 19.63 -4.31
CA GLN A 151 -14.83 19.91 -5.70
C GLN A 151 -14.44 18.76 -6.64
N ARG A 152 -13.28 18.15 -6.45
CA ARG A 152 -12.77 17.07 -7.31
C ARG A 152 -13.44 15.72 -7.05
N ASN A 153 -13.92 15.47 -5.82
CA ASN A 153 -14.31 14.13 -5.37
C ASN A 153 -15.77 14.00 -4.91
N GLY A 154 -16.59 15.04 -5.05
CA GLY A 154 -17.99 15.04 -4.59
C GLY A 154 -18.80 13.81 -5.00
N GLU A 155 -18.67 13.34 -6.24
CA GLU A 155 -19.38 12.13 -6.71
C GLU A 155 -18.90 10.85 -6.01
N ARG A 156 -17.57 10.69 -5.82
CA ARG A 156 -17.00 9.55 -5.09
C ARG A 156 -17.45 9.56 -3.63
N TYR A 157 -17.55 10.73 -3.02
CA TYR A 157 -17.98 10.88 -1.63
C TYR A 157 -19.47 10.58 -1.46
N ALA A 158 -20.31 11.04 -2.39
CA ALA A 158 -21.72 10.64 -2.45
C ALA A 158 -21.87 9.12 -2.58
N PHE A 159 -21.05 8.50 -3.42
CA PHE A 159 -21.05 7.05 -3.57
C PHE A 159 -20.64 6.30 -2.30
N LEU A 160 -19.56 6.71 -1.64
CA LEU A 160 -19.11 6.10 -0.39
C LEU A 160 -20.11 6.32 0.75
N ARG A 161 -20.73 7.50 0.83
CA ARG A 161 -21.79 7.80 1.81
C ARG A 161 -23.04 6.96 1.55
N TRP A 162 -23.40 6.71 0.30
CA TRP A 162 -24.44 5.74 -0.04
C TRP A 162 -24.05 4.35 0.47
N GLY A 163 -22.82 3.90 0.22
CA GLY A 163 -22.30 2.62 0.70
C GLY A 163 -22.40 2.48 2.22
N GLN A 164 -22.03 3.51 2.98
CA GLN A 164 -22.17 3.58 4.44
C GLN A 164 -23.61 3.37 4.91
N SER A 165 -24.59 3.88 4.18
CA SER A 165 -26.02 3.68 4.52
C SER A 165 -26.60 2.36 4.01
N ALA A 166 -26.01 1.80 2.95
CA ALA A 166 -26.57 0.65 2.24
C ALA A 166 -26.09 -0.71 2.77
N PHE A 167 -24.92 -0.77 3.41
CA PHE A 167 -24.32 -2.02 3.90
C PHE A 167 -24.17 -2.01 5.43
N ASP A 168 -24.63 -3.08 6.08
CA ASP A 168 -24.32 -3.33 7.50
C ASP A 168 -22.84 -3.68 7.65
N ASN A 169 -22.28 -3.47 8.84
CA ASN A 169 -20.86 -3.70 9.16
C ASN A 169 -19.88 -2.89 8.31
N PHE A 170 -20.34 -1.90 7.53
CA PHE A 170 -19.50 -1.04 6.72
C PHE A 170 -19.51 0.39 7.29
N SER A 171 -18.35 0.86 7.74
CA SER A 171 -18.16 2.20 8.26
C SER A 171 -17.29 3.02 7.30
N VAL A 172 -17.56 4.33 7.22
CA VAL A 172 -16.74 5.28 6.47
C VAL A 172 -16.25 6.37 7.41
N VAL A 173 -14.94 6.50 7.54
CA VAL A 173 -14.28 7.64 8.16
C VAL A 173 -14.13 8.72 7.09
N PRO A 174 -14.79 9.88 7.27
CA PRO A 174 -14.87 10.96 6.28
C PRO A 174 -13.54 11.68 6.06
N PRO A 175 -13.41 12.43 4.95
CA PRO A 175 -12.19 13.19 4.64
C PRO A 175 -11.82 14.17 5.75
N GLY A 176 -10.53 14.48 5.86
CA GLY A 176 -10.02 15.43 6.84
C GLY A 176 -9.99 14.93 8.29
N THR A 177 -10.27 13.64 8.54
CA THR A 177 -10.20 13.03 9.88
C THR A 177 -8.81 12.48 10.20
N GLY A 178 -8.18 11.81 9.24
CA GLY A 178 -6.87 11.18 9.42
C GLY A 178 -6.53 10.16 8.34
N ILE A 179 -5.34 9.57 8.46
CA ILE A 179 -4.82 8.52 7.57
C ILE A 179 -5.21 7.15 8.13
N CYS A 180 -5.63 6.22 7.25
CA CYS A 180 -6.17 4.90 7.57
C CYS A 180 -5.39 4.16 8.66
N HIS A 181 -4.05 4.09 8.56
CA HIS A 181 -3.23 3.35 9.51
C HIS A 181 -3.07 4.02 10.86
N GLN A 182 -3.06 5.35 10.90
CA GLN A 182 -3.00 6.09 12.16
C GLN A 182 -4.35 6.03 12.87
N VAL A 183 -5.46 6.22 12.16
CA VAL A 183 -6.81 6.00 12.69
C VAL A 183 -7.00 4.55 13.15
N ASN A 184 -6.43 3.59 12.42
CA ASN A 184 -6.46 2.18 12.83
C ASN A 184 -5.69 1.94 14.14
N LEU A 185 -4.49 2.51 14.29
CA LEU A 185 -3.70 2.39 15.51
C LEU A 185 -4.37 3.10 16.69
N GLU A 186 -4.82 4.34 16.48
CA GLU A 186 -5.32 5.24 17.50
C GLU A 186 -6.79 4.99 17.87
N TYR A 187 -7.59 4.31 17.04
CA TYR A 187 -9.02 4.11 17.28
C TYR A 187 -9.56 2.71 16.94
N LEU A 188 -9.41 2.24 15.69
CA LEU A 188 -10.12 1.03 15.23
C LEU A 188 -9.56 -0.28 15.81
N GLY A 189 -8.24 -0.34 16.03
CA GLY A 189 -7.53 -1.50 16.56
C GLY A 189 -7.83 -1.75 18.04
N ARG A 190 -8.10 -3.01 18.37
CA ARG A 190 -8.53 -3.43 19.72
C ARG A 190 -7.57 -4.40 20.42
N THR A 191 -6.61 -4.99 19.70
CA THR A 191 -5.73 -6.09 20.16
C THR A 191 -6.47 -7.40 20.43
N VAL A 192 -7.59 -7.36 21.16
CA VAL A 192 -8.50 -8.48 21.38
C VAL A 192 -9.91 -8.01 21.03
N TRP A 193 -10.55 -8.69 20.08
CA TRP A 193 -11.94 -8.46 19.70
C TRP A 193 -12.90 -9.29 20.53
N THR A 194 -14.13 -8.81 20.59
CA THR A 194 -15.26 -9.54 21.12
C THR A 194 -16.35 -9.69 20.07
N LYS A 195 -17.09 -10.80 20.11
CA LYS A 195 -18.29 -11.01 19.30
C LYS A 195 -19.34 -11.74 20.13
N ASP A 196 -20.55 -11.18 20.17
CA ASP A 196 -21.70 -11.85 20.76
C ASP A 196 -22.34 -12.78 19.72
N GLU A 197 -22.46 -14.05 20.06
CA GLU A 197 -23.07 -15.06 19.19
C GLU A 197 -23.63 -16.22 20.03
N ASP A 198 -24.83 -16.71 19.69
CA ASP A 198 -25.50 -17.81 20.38
C ASP A 198 -25.63 -17.61 21.90
N GLY A 199 -25.83 -16.36 22.35
CA GLY A 199 -25.95 -16.00 23.76
C GLY A 199 -24.64 -16.02 24.56
N ARG A 200 -23.48 -16.08 23.88
CA ARG A 200 -22.15 -16.02 24.48
C ARG A 200 -21.34 -14.88 23.88
N THR A 201 -20.56 -14.21 24.72
CA THR A 201 -19.54 -13.25 24.27
C THR A 201 -18.22 -13.99 24.07
N TYR A 202 -17.74 -14.05 22.84
CA TYR A 202 -16.45 -14.65 22.51
C TYR A 202 -15.35 -13.60 22.50
N ALA A 203 -14.14 -13.95 22.97
CA ALA A 203 -12.94 -13.13 22.86
C ALA A 203 -11.88 -13.84 21.99
N PHE A 204 -11.25 -13.10 21.09
CA PHE A 204 -10.23 -13.61 20.15
C PHE A 204 -9.27 -12.50 19.73
N PRO A 205 -8.06 -12.81 19.22
CA PRO A 205 -7.09 -11.79 18.80
C PRO A 205 -7.69 -10.92 17.68
N ASP A 206 -7.39 -9.62 17.72
CA ASP A 206 -7.61 -8.74 16.57
C ASP A 206 -6.69 -9.18 15.44
N THR A 207 -7.28 -9.40 14.27
CA THR A 207 -6.54 -9.69 13.04
C THR A 207 -7.24 -9.05 11.86
N LEU A 208 -6.48 -8.56 10.87
CA LEU A 208 -7.09 -7.94 9.70
C LEU A 208 -6.28 -8.15 8.43
N VAL A 209 -6.98 -8.01 7.31
CA VAL A 209 -6.37 -7.69 6.03
C VAL A 209 -6.81 -6.29 5.63
N GLY A 210 -5.98 -5.57 4.90
CA GLY A 210 -6.34 -4.25 4.41
C GLY A 210 -6.01 -4.06 2.94
N THR A 211 -6.75 -3.21 2.25
CA THR A 211 -6.48 -2.88 0.84
C THR A 211 -5.39 -1.82 0.66
N ASP A 212 -4.48 -1.73 1.64
CA ASP A 212 -3.25 -0.95 1.60
C ASP A 212 -2.09 -1.78 2.17
N SER A 213 -0.92 -1.70 1.53
CA SER A 213 0.26 -2.49 1.91
C SER A 213 0.75 -2.23 3.33
N HIS A 214 0.63 -0.99 3.84
CA HIS A 214 1.14 -0.60 5.15
C HIS A 214 0.13 -0.85 6.28
N THR A 215 -0.94 -1.62 6.02
CA THR A 215 -1.81 -2.21 7.06
C THR A 215 -0.98 -2.92 8.12
N THR A 216 0.23 -3.36 7.75
CA THR A 216 1.22 -3.94 8.65
C THR A 216 1.62 -3.03 9.83
N MET A 217 1.38 -1.72 9.77
CA MET A 217 1.64 -0.79 10.88
C MET A 217 0.95 -1.21 12.19
N ILE A 218 -0.24 -1.80 12.10
CA ILE A 218 -1.02 -2.23 13.27
C ILE A 218 -0.37 -3.37 14.05
N ASN A 219 0.59 -4.09 13.45
CA ASN A 219 1.31 -5.16 14.15
C ASN A 219 2.20 -4.64 15.29
N GLY A 220 2.48 -3.33 15.35
CA GLY A 220 3.09 -2.70 16.52
C GLY A 220 2.22 -2.79 17.78
N LEU A 221 0.90 -2.98 17.63
CA LEU A 221 -0.11 -3.12 18.69
C LEU A 221 -0.44 -4.59 19.01
N GLY A 222 0.36 -5.55 18.52
CA GLY A 222 0.10 -6.99 18.69
C GLY A 222 -1.08 -7.53 17.86
N VAL A 223 -1.51 -6.78 16.86
CA VAL A 223 -2.59 -7.15 15.93
C VAL A 223 -1.98 -7.73 14.67
N LEU A 224 -2.28 -8.99 14.35
CA LEU A 224 -1.74 -9.61 13.13
C LEU A 224 -2.48 -9.08 11.90
N GLY A 225 -1.83 -8.29 11.06
CA GLY A 225 -2.44 -7.79 9.83
C GLY A 225 -1.49 -7.38 8.72
N TRP A 226 -1.98 -7.43 7.48
CA TRP A 226 -1.16 -7.14 6.29
C TRP A 226 -2.02 -6.67 5.11
N GLY A 227 -1.33 -6.15 4.09
CA GLY A 227 -1.97 -5.69 2.85
C GLY A 227 -2.34 -6.84 1.90
N VAL A 228 -3.53 -6.76 1.31
CA VAL A 228 -4.06 -7.67 0.29
C VAL A 228 -4.65 -6.90 -0.89
N GLY A 229 -5.00 -7.60 -1.97
CA GLY A 229 -5.73 -7.02 -3.11
C GLY A 229 -7.18 -6.66 -2.76
N GLY A 230 -7.78 -5.73 -3.52
CA GLY A 230 -9.20 -5.37 -3.38
C GLY A 230 -10.13 -6.58 -3.43
N ILE A 231 -9.96 -7.42 -4.45
CA ILE A 231 -10.72 -8.66 -4.67
C ILE A 231 -10.60 -9.64 -3.50
N GLU A 232 -9.40 -9.81 -2.94
CA GLU A 232 -9.16 -10.70 -1.79
C GLU A 232 -9.82 -10.13 -0.52
N ALA A 233 -9.78 -8.81 -0.33
CA ALA A 233 -10.49 -8.15 0.77
C ALA A 233 -12.01 -8.22 0.64
N GLU A 234 -12.56 -8.08 -0.58
CA GLU A 234 -13.99 -8.23 -0.89
C GLU A 234 -14.47 -9.66 -0.60
N ALA A 235 -13.70 -10.67 -1.03
CA ALA A 235 -14.02 -12.04 -0.70
C ALA A 235 -13.95 -12.30 0.81
N ALA A 236 -12.94 -11.75 1.49
CA ALA A 236 -12.78 -11.87 2.93
C ALA A 236 -13.94 -11.23 3.71
N MET A 237 -14.39 -10.04 3.33
CA MET A 237 -15.54 -9.41 3.97
C MET A 237 -16.85 -10.18 3.70
N LEU A 238 -16.95 -10.92 2.59
CA LEU A 238 -18.08 -11.81 2.29
C LEU A 238 -17.92 -13.23 2.89
N GLY A 239 -16.96 -13.42 3.81
CA GLY A 239 -16.79 -14.64 4.59
C GLY A 239 -15.88 -15.71 3.99
N GLN A 240 -15.29 -15.47 2.82
CA GLN A 240 -14.30 -16.38 2.25
C GLN A 240 -12.99 -16.30 3.04
N PRO A 241 -12.33 -17.42 3.33
CA PRO A 241 -11.00 -17.40 3.92
C PRO A 241 -9.96 -16.88 2.93
N VAL A 242 -8.93 -16.25 3.49
CA VAL A 242 -7.68 -15.90 2.81
C VAL A 242 -6.77 -17.13 2.82
N SER A 243 -6.38 -17.59 1.64
CA SER A 243 -5.48 -18.74 1.47
C SER A 243 -4.03 -18.32 1.64
N MET A 244 -3.27 -19.04 2.47
CA MET A 244 -1.84 -18.78 2.66
C MET A 244 -1.06 -20.02 3.08
N LEU A 245 0.21 -20.10 2.69
CA LEU A 245 1.14 -21.05 3.31
C LEU A 245 1.40 -20.65 4.76
N ILE A 246 1.57 -21.65 5.64
CA ILE A 246 2.10 -21.39 6.98
C ILE A 246 3.50 -20.75 6.81
N PRO A 247 3.68 -19.50 7.26
CA PRO A 247 4.86 -18.74 6.89
C PRO A 247 6.10 -19.22 7.67
N GLU A 248 7.26 -19.09 7.04
CA GLU A 248 8.51 -18.99 7.80
C GLU A 248 8.48 -17.70 8.65
N VAL A 249 9.11 -17.73 9.83
CA VAL A 249 9.16 -16.58 10.75
C VAL A 249 10.60 -16.25 11.07
N ILE A 250 11.02 -15.04 10.73
CA ILE A 250 12.36 -14.51 11.00
C ILE A 250 12.31 -13.70 12.29
N GLY A 251 13.07 -14.13 13.30
CA GLY A 251 13.19 -13.41 14.56
C GLY A 251 14.12 -12.21 14.40
N PHE A 252 13.69 -11.02 14.78
CA PHE A 252 14.56 -9.82 14.81
C PHE A 252 14.77 -9.38 16.25
N LYS A 253 15.93 -9.71 16.82
CA LYS A 253 16.28 -9.41 18.20
C LYS A 253 16.71 -7.95 18.35
N LEU A 254 16.04 -7.19 19.19
CA LEU A 254 16.44 -5.85 19.59
C LEU A 254 17.01 -5.87 21.01
N THR A 255 18.19 -5.30 21.17
CA THR A 255 18.87 -5.10 22.46
C THR A 255 19.34 -3.67 22.62
N GLY A 256 19.72 -3.28 23.83
CA GLY A 256 20.20 -1.93 24.11
C GLY A 256 19.10 -0.87 24.06
N LYS A 257 19.51 0.39 23.88
CA LYS A 257 18.64 1.57 23.74
C LYS A 257 19.19 2.47 22.64
N LEU A 258 18.34 3.26 22.00
CA LEU A 258 18.78 4.27 21.04
C LEU A 258 19.65 5.33 21.74
N ARG A 259 20.71 5.78 21.05
CA ARG A 259 21.57 6.87 21.54
C ARG A 259 20.85 8.22 21.47
N GLU A 260 21.35 9.17 22.26
CA GLU A 260 20.90 10.57 22.22
C GLU A 260 20.92 11.11 20.78
N GLY A 261 19.82 11.74 20.37
CA GLY A 261 19.68 12.35 19.05
C GLY A 261 19.35 11.39 17.91
N ILE A 262 19.23 10.08 18.17
CA ILE A 262 18.79 9.08 17.18
C ILE A 262 17.27 8.91 17.27
N THR A 263 16.61 8.82 16.12
CA THR A 263 15.16 8.76 16.00
C THR A 263 14.64 7.36 15.67
N ALA A 264 13.34 7.14 15.86
CA ALA A 264 12.65 5.94 15.40
C ALA A 264 12.78 5.74 13.88
N THR A 265 12.86 6.83 13.12
CA THR A 265 13.07 6.77 11.66
C THR A 265 14.45 6.19 11.32
N ASP A 266 15.51 6.58 12.04
CA ASP A 266 16.85 6.02 11.84
C ASP A 266 16.89 4.52 12.14
N LEU A 267 16.17 4.10 13.18
CA LEU A 267 16.03 2.69 13.55
C LEU A 267 15.33 1.90 12.45
N VAL A 268 14.17 2.36 11.96
CA VAL A 268 13.45 1.62 10.91
C VAL A 268 14.22 1.58 9.59
N LEU A 269 14.94 2.64 9.21
CA LEU A 269 15.76 2.61 8.00
C LEU A 269 16.91 1.60 8.12
N THR A 270 17.50 1.47 9.33
CA THR A 270 18.53 0.46 9.63
C THR A 270 17.96 -0.95 9.56
N VAL A 271 16.81 -1.19 10.21
CA VAL A 271 16.08 -2.47 10.18
C VAL A 271 15.71 -2.85 8.74
N THR A 272 15.21 -1.89 7.96
CA THR A 272 14.82 -2.08 6.56
C THR A 272 16.00 -2.53 5.70
N GLN A 273 17.16 -1.88 5.83
CA GLN A 273 18.39 -2.27 5.14
C GLN A 273 18.82 -3.70 5.51
N MET A 274 18.80 -4.05 6.81
CA MET A 274 19.21 -5.37 7.29
C MET A 274 18.28 -6.48 6.80
N LEU A 275 16.96 -6.28 6.92
CA LEU A 275 15.95 -7.27 6.50
C LEU A 275 15.92 -7.45 4.98
N ARG A 276 16.11 -6.38 4.20
CA ARG A 276 16.28 -6.52 2.74
C ARG A 276 17.51 -7.33 2.37
N LYS A 277 18.64 -7.10 3.03
CA LYS A 277 19.85 -7.90 2.82
C LYS A 277 19.64 -9.37 3.19
N LYS A 278 18.82 -9.67 4.21
CA LYS A 278 18.49 -11.03 4.63
C LYS A 278 17.57 -11.76 3.64
N GLY A 279 16.68 -11.04 2.96
CA GLY A 279 15.72 -11.62 2.02
C GLY A 279 14.54 -12.27 2.73
N VAL A 280 13.60 -11.44 3.20
CA VAL A 280 12.42 -11.88 3.99
C VAL A 280 11.11 -11.88 3.19
N VAL A 281 11.20 -11.92 1.86
CA VAL A 281 10.02 -11.93 0.98
C VAL A 281 9.14 -13.15 1.23
N GLY A 282 7.84 -12.92 1.45
CA GLY A 282 6.85 -13.98 1.73
C GLY A 282 6.94 -14.58 3.14
N LYS A 283 7.80 -14.04 4.01
CA LYS A 283 7.99 -14.50 5.39
C LYS A 283 7.35 -13.52 6.37
N PHE A 284 7.11 -13.98 7.59
CA PHE A 284 6.83 -13.11 8.72
C PHE A 284 8.15 -12.66 9.35
N VAL A 285 8.17 -11.43 9.86
CA VAL A 285 9.22 -10.98 10.77
C VAL A 285 8.57 -10.77 12.13
N GLU A 286 9.17 -11.30 13.19
CA GLU A 286 8.70 -11.12 14.57
C GLU A 286 9.82 -10.47 15.39
N PHE A 287 9.54 -9.32 15.98
CA PHE A 287 10.48 -8.59 16.81
C PHE A 287 10.44 -9.12 18.24
N TYR A 288 11.62 -9.34 18.81
CA TYR A 288 11.78 -9.89 20.16
C TYR A 288 13.03 -9.33 20.85
N GLY A 289 13.24 -9.73 22.10
CA GLY A 289 14.36 -9.28 22.93
C GLY A 289 13.96 -8.22 23.96
N ASP A 290 14.89 -7.93 24.86
CA ASP A 290 14.64 -7.02 25.99
C ASP A 290 14.68 -5.53 25.61
N GLY A 291 15.24 -5.19 24.44
CA GLY A 291 15.17 -3.82 23.91
C GLY A 291 13.74 -3.35 23.63
N LEU A 292 12.77 -4.27 23.46
CA LEU A 292 11.36 -3.92 23.26
C LEU A 292 10.75 -3.21 24.48
N ALA A 293 11.22 -3.52 25.70
CA ALA A 293 10.66 -2.95 26.94
C ALA A 293 10.85 -1.42 27.03
N ASP A 294 11.88 -0.91 26.35
CA ASP A 294 12.20 0.51 26.29
C ASP A 294 11.81 1.17 24.97
N LEU A 295 11.17 0.42 24.05
CA LEU A 295 10.77 0.89 22.73
C LEU A 295 9.29 1.28 22.74
N PRO A 296 8.95 2.60 22.67
CA PRO A 296 7.56 3.07 22.68
C PRO A 296 6.72 2.45 21.57
N LEU A 297 5.41 2.35 21.78
CA LEU A 297 4.52 1.74 20.78
C LEU A 297 4.59 2.42 19.41
N ALA A 298 4.70 3.75 19.39
CA ALA A 298 4.80 4.49 18.14
C ALA A 298 6.05 4.10 17.33
N ASP A 299 7.17 3.79 17.99
CA ASP A 299 8.40 3.34 17.34
C ASP A 299 8.22 1.92 16.76
N ARG A 300 7.52 1.03 17.50
CA ARG A 300 7.13 -0.30 17.01
C ARG A 300 6.25 -0.21 15.76
N ALA A 301 5.27 0.68 15.79
CA ALA A 301 4.38 0.94 14.65
C ALA A 301 5.14 1.50 13.44
N THR A 302 6.11 2.41 13.65
CA THR A 302 7.01 2.89 12.59
C THR A 302 7.79 1.73 11.94
N ILE A 303 8.31 0.79 12.73
CA ILE A 303 9.03 -0.39 12.21
C ILE A 303 8.10 -1.36 11.48
N ALA A 304 6.92 -1.64 12.05
CA ALA A 304 5.92 -2.53 11.48
C ALA A 304 5.32 -1.98 10.18
N ASN A 305 5.19 -0.65 10.07
CA ASN A 305 4.70 0.04 8.87
C ASN A 305 5.55 -0.29 7.64
N MET A 306 6.89 -0.29 7.77
CA MET A 306 7.82 -0.51 6.65
C MET A 306 7.98 -1.98 6.24
N ALA A 307 7.12 -2.89 6.71
CA ALA A 307 7.19 -4.31 6.33
C ALA A 307 7.17 -4.59 4.83
N PRO A 308 6.29 -3.94 4.03
CA PRO A 308 6.34 -4.06 2.58
C PRO A 308 7.68 -3.60 2.00
N GLU A 309 8.29 -2.56 2.59
CA GLU A 309 9.56 -1.98 2.16
C GLU A 309 10.77 -2.84 2.49
N TYR A 310 10.72 -3.72 3.50
CA TYR A 310 11.70 -4.80 3.68
C TYR A 310 11.29 -6.18 3.14
N GLY A 311 10.06 -6.29 2.65
CA GLY A 311 9.55 -7.43 1.88
C GLY A 311 8.79 -8.46 2.69
N ALA A 312 8.71 -8.32 4.01
CA ALA A 312 7.96 -9.25 4.83
C ALA A 312 6.45 -9.06 4.60
N THR A 313 5.68 -10.14 4.83
CA THR A 313 4.23 -10.05 4.88
C THR A 313 3.76 -9.19 6.05
N CYS A 314 4.45 -9.28 7.20
CA CYS A 314 4.22 -8.43 8.37
C CYS A 314 5.49 -8.28 9.23
N GLY A 315 5.52 -7.25 10.08
CA GLY A 315 6.51 -7.06 11.15
C GLY A 315 5.81 -7.05 12.52
N PHE A 316 5.78 -8.21 13.20
CA PHE A 316 4.98 -8.45 14.39
C PHE A 316 5.68 -8.09 15.70
N PHE A 317 5.00 -7.33 16.56
CA PHE A 317 5.42 -7.06 17.94
C PHE A 317 4.42 -7.69 18.92
N PRO A 318 4.85 -8.55 19.86
CA PRO A 318 3.95 -9.15 20.83
C PRO A 318 3.42 -8.15 21.86
N VAL A 319 2.26 -8.48 22.44
CA VAL A 319 1.57 -7.65 23.46
C VAL A 319 2.34 -7.65 24.77
N ASP A 320 2.47 -6.47 25.38
CA ASP A 320 3.17 -6.23 26.65
C ASP A 320 2.67 -4.96 27.36
N ASP A 321 3.35 -4.54 28.43
CA ASP A 321 2.97 -3.35 29.21
C ASP A 321 2.95 -2.06 28.38
N VAL A 322 3.91 -1.87 27.47
CA VAL A 322 3.94 -0.72 26.54
C VAL A 322 2.69 -0.71 25.66
N THR A 323 2.18 -1.90 25.30
CA THR A 323 0.92 -2.03 24.57
C THR A 323 -0.25 -1.50 25.40
N LEU A 324 -0.36 -1.91 26.67
CA LEU A 324 -1.44 -1.45 27.55
C LEU A 324 -1.36 0.05 27.83
N ASP A 325 -0.16 0.59 28.01
CA ASP A 325 0.05 2.03 28.22
C ASP A 325 -0.43 2.85 27.03
N TYR A 326 -0.18 2.39 25.80
CA TYR A 326 -0.72 3.03 24.61
C TYR A 326 -2.25 2.90 24.51
N LEU A 327 -2.83 1.74 24.81
CA LEU A 327 -4.29 1.58 24.79
C LEU A 327 -4.95 2.55 25.80
N ARG A 328 -4.36 2.74 26.98
CA ARG A 328 -4.82 3.73 27.97
C ARG A 328 -4.67 5.16 27.44
N LEU A 329 -3.49 5.50 26.92
CA LEU A 329 -3.19 6.83 26.38
C LEU A 329 -4.15 7.22 25.25
N SER A 330 -4.40 6.31 24.32
CA SER A 330 -5.32 6.47 23.18
C SER A 330 -6.80 6.39 23.56
N GLY A 331 -7.11 6.35 24.85
CA GLY A 331 -8.47 6.47 25.36
C GLY A 331 -9.33 5.22 25.22
N ARG A 332 -8.73 4.03 25.04
CA ARG A 332 -9.50 2.78 24.99
C ARG A 332 -10.24 2.53 26.30
N PRO A 333 -11.45 1.93 26.26
CA PRO A 333 -12.19 1.61 27.47
C PRO A 333 -11.38 0.74 28.44
N ALA A 334 -11.45 1.03 29.74
CA ALA A 334 -10.73 0.28 30.77
C ALA A 334 -11.05 -1.22 30.76
N ALA A 335 -12.30 -1.60 30.45
CA ALA A 335 -12.72 -2.98 30.28
C ALA A 335 -11.98 -3.68 29.14
N THR A 336 -11.76 -3.00 28.01
CA THR A 336 -10.97 -3.52 26.89
C THR A 336 -9.51 -3.72 27.29
N VAL A 337 -8.90 -2.77 28.01
CA VAL A 337 -7.51 -2.90 28.48
C VAL A 337 -7.34 -4.11 29.40
N LYS A 338 -8.27 -4.31 30.34
CA LYS A 338 -8.29 -5.49 31.22
C LYS A 338 -8.47 -6.79 30.44
N LEU A 339 -9.37 -6.80 29.45
CA LEU A 339 -9.59 -7.95 28.57
C LEU A 339 -8.32 -8.32 27.82
N VAL A 340 -7.65 -7.35 27.19
CA VAL A 340 -6.39 -7.57 26.45
C VAL A 340 -5.33 -8.19 27.35
N GLU A 341 -5.13 -7.63 28.55
CA GLU A 341 -4.16 -8.15 29.51
C GLU A 341 -4.46 -9.60 29.91
N ALA A 342 -5.68 -9.87 30.38
CA ALA A 342 -6.06 -11.19 30.87
C ALA A 342 -6.07 -12.25 29.76
N TYR A 343 -6.62 -11.92 28.59
CA TYR A 343 -6.70 -12.81 27.44
C TYR A 343 -5.31 -13.16 26.90
N CYS A 344 -4.45 -12.17 26.66
CA CYS A 344 -3.12 -12.42 26.12
C CYS A 344 -2.23 -13.23 27.08
N LYS A 345 -2.35 -12.99 28.40
CA LYS A 345 -1.69 -13.81 29.41
C LYS A 345 -2.22 -15.25 29.41
N ALA A 346 -3.53 -15.44 29.36
CA ALA A 346 -4.16 -16.77 29.32
C ALA A 346 -3.79 -17.57 28.07
N GLN A 347 -3.62 -16.91 26.92
CA GLN A 347 -3.26 -17.56 25.65
C GLN A 347 -1.75 -17.78 25.45
N GLY A 348 -0.90 -17.20 26.32
CA GLY A 348 0.56 -17.21 26.10
C GLY A 348 0.99 -16.34 24.92
N LEU A 349 0.24 -15.26 24.65
CA LEU A 349 0.50 -14.20 23.68
C LEU A 349 1.14 -12.95 24.32
N TRP A 350 1.36 -12.98 25.63
CA TRP A 350 2.04 -11.93 26.38
C TRP A 350 3.56 -12.09 26.30
N ARG A 351 4.28 -11.01 26.00
CA ARG A 351 5.74 -10.96 25.93
C ARG A 351 6.36 -11.04 27.33
N LEU A 352 7.26 -11.99 27.55
CA LEU A 352 8.00 -12.13 28.82
C LEU A 352 9.47 -11.68 28.68
N PRO A 353 10.08 -11.06 29.72
CA PRO A 353 11.52 -10.77 29.73
C PRO A 353 12.37 -12.02 29.45
N GLY A 354 13.40 -11.88 28.61
CA GLY A 354 14.26 -12.98 28.21
C GLY A 354 13.60 -14.09 27.38
N GLN A 355 12.35 -13.92 26.94
CA GLN A 355 11.67 -14.92 26.12
C GLN A 355 12.26 -14.98 24.71
N GLU A 356 12.63 -16.19 24.29
CA GLU A 356 13.13 -16.46 22.94
C GLU A 356 12.29 -17.56 22.28
N PRO A 357 11.28 -17.20 21.47
CA PRO A 357 10.58 -18.16 20.61
C PRO A 357 11.53 -18.82 19.61
N GLN A 358 11.13 -19.97 19.07
CA GLN A 358 11.90 -20.61 18.00
C GLN A 358 11.49 -20.02 16.65
N PHE A 359 12.45 -19.38 16.00
CA PHE A 359 12.30 -18.82 14.66
C PHE A 359 12.96 -19.72 13.60
N THR A 360 12.53 -19.57 12.36
CA THR A 360 13.19 -20.16 11.17
C THR A 360 14.66 -19.77 11.13
N ASP A 361 14.91 -18.48 11.31
CA ASP A 361 16.23 -17.86 11.35
C ASP A 361 16.12 -16.57 12.16
N SER A 362 17.24 -15.95 12.52
CA SER A 362 17.26 -14.71 13.28
C SER A 362 18.29 -13.69 12.82
N LEU A 363 18.03 -12.44 13.19
CA LEU A 363 18.91 -11.30 13.13
C LEU A 363 18.94 -10.64 14.51
N ALA A 364 20.01 -9.90 14.80
CA ALA A 364 20.09 -9.10 16.02
C ALA A 364 20.61 -7.70 15.67
N LEU A 365 20.11 -6.70 16.39
CA LEU A 365 20.56 -5.31 16.33
C LEU A 365 20.67 -4.77 17.75
N ASP A 366 21.86 -4.30 18.11
CA ASP A 366 22.01 -3.40 19.24
C ASP A 366 21.58 -1.99 18.79
N MET A 367 20.54 -1.46 19.41
CA MET A 367 20.02 -0.13 19.11
C MET A 367 21.05 0.98 19.37
N GLY A 368 22.09 0.71 20.16
CA GLY A 368 23.22 1.62 20.37
C GLY A 368 24.07 1.85 19.12
N GLU A 369 24.04 0.95 18.13
CA GLU A 369 24.81 1.06 16.89
C GLU A 369 24.13 1.92 15.82
N VAL A 370 22.85 2.25 16.01
CA VAL A 370 22.08 3.07 15.07
C VAL A 370 22.68 4.49 15.02
N GLU A 371 22.80 5.02 13.80
CA GLU A 371 23.29 6.37 13.51
C GLU A 371 22.27 7.13 12.64
N ALA A 372 22.29 8.46 12.71
CA ALA A 372 21.42 9.32 11.92
C ALA A 372 21.59 9.07 10.41
N SER A 373 20.48 8.85 9.71
CA SER A 373 20.51 8.44 8.30
C SER A 373 19.28 8.88 7.52
N LEU A 374 19.43 8.91 6.20
CA LEU A 374 18.35 9.03 5.22
C LEU A 374 18.29 7.74 4.40
N ALA A 375 17.22 7.54 3.63
CA ALA A 375 17.22 6.52 2.58
C ALA A 375 16.89 7.13 1.22
N GLY A 376 17.68 6.81 0.19
CA GLY A 376 17.55 7.40 -1.14
C GLY A 376 18.78 7.19 -2.03
N PRO A 377 18.76 7.75 -3.25
CA PRO A 377 17.75 8.67 -3.79
C PRO A 377 16.53 8.00 -4.45
N LYS A 378 16.48 6.67 -4.55
CA LYS A 378 15.44 5.97 -5.33
C LYS A 378 14.74 4.80 -4.64
N ARG A 379 15.27 4.27 -3.54
CA ARG A 379 14.67 3.10 -2.86
C ARG A 379 14.72 3.23 -1.34
N PRO A 380 13.73 2.66 -0.61
CA PRO A 380 13.67 2.79 0.85
C PRO A 380 14.80 2.06 1.60
N GLN A 381 15.37 1.02 1.00
CA GLN A 381 16.47 0.25 1.57
C GLN A 381 17.86 0.85 1.31
N ASP A 382 17.95 1.89 0.48
CA ASP A 382 19.20 2.59 0.17
C ASP A 382 19.55 3.55 1.31
N ARG A 383 19.76 3.01 2.51
CA ARG A 383 20.13 3.80 3.69
C ARG A 383 21.52 4.41 3.52
N VAL A 384 21.61 5.72 3.74
CA VAL A 384 22.82 6.54 3.67
C VAL A 384 22.97 7.28 5.00
N ALA A 385 24.11 7.10 5.68
CA ALA A 385 24.44 7.88 6.87
C ALA A 385 24.40 9.38 6.56
N LEU A 386 23.94 10.21 7.49
CA LEU A 386 23.68 11.64 7.26
C LEU A 386 24.87 12.37 6.59
N ALA A 387 26.09 12.12 7.07
CA ALA A 387 27.31 12.73 6.54
C ALA A 387 27.67 12.31 5.09
N LYS A 388 27.07 11.25 4.57
CA LYS A 388 27.34 10.69 3.24
C LYS A 388 26.28 11.06 2.20
N VAL A 389 25.22 11.76 2.58
CA VAL A 389 24.15 12.17 1.65
C VAL A 389 24.67 12.99 0.46
N PRO A 390 25.56 14.00 0.65
CA PRO A 390 26.13 14.74 -0.48
C PRO A 390 26.92 13.86 -1.45
N GLN A 391 27.68 12.89 -0.93
CA GLN A 391 28.44 11.95 -1.75
C GLN A 391 27.50 11.04 -2.54
N ALA A 392 26.48 10.47 -1.89
CA ALA A 392 25.51 9.61 -2.55
C ALA A 392 24.72 10.35 -3.65
N PHE A 393 24.42 11.63 -3.45
CA PHE A 393 23.85 12.48 -4.49
C PHE A 393 24.83 12.71 -5.66
N SER A 394 26.08 13.05 -5.36
CA SER A 394 27.13 13.25 -6.38
C SER A 394 27.37 11.99 -7.22
N ASP A 395 27.44 10.83 -6.56
CA ASP A 395 27.58 9.52 -7.22
C ASP A 395 26.40 9.24 -8.16
N PHE A 396 25.18 9.59 -7.74
CA PHE A 396 23.98 9.45 -8.56
C PHE A 396 24.04 10.30 -9.83
N VAL A 397 24.38 11.60 -9.71
CA VAL A 397 24.51 12.50 -10.87
C VAL A 397 25.64 12.03 -11.80
N GLY A 398 26.77 11.60 -11.24
CA GLY A 398 27.91 11.09 -12.02
C GLY A 398 27.59 9.82 -12.82
N LEU A 399 26.64 9.00 -12.37
CA LEU A 399 26.14 7.84 -13.11
C LEU A 399 25.18 8.23 -14.25
N GLN A 400 24.41 9.31 -14.12
CA GLN A 400 23.52 9.79 -15.19
C GLN A 400 24.25 10.49 -16.34
N MET A 401 25.40 11.11 -16.07
CA MET A 401 26.19 11.83 -17.09
C MET A 401 27.03 10.92 -18.01
N LYS A 402 27.05 9.59 -17.82
CA LYS A 402 27.73 8.65 -18.75
C LYS A 402 26.72 8.15 -19.78
N PRO A 403 26.78 8.58 -21.06
CA PRO A 403 25.88 8.06 -22.08
C PRO A 403 26.20 6.58 -22.32
N SER A 404 25.16 5.77 -22.50
CA SER A 404 25.32 4.52 -23.23
C SER A 404 25.28 4.85 -24.73
N ASN A 405 26.11 4.19 -25.56
CA ASN A 405 26.25 4.43 -27.01
C ASN A 405 24.94 4.32 -27.85
N LYS A 406 23.76 4.15 -27.23
CA LYS A 406 22.45 4.05 -27.87
C LYS A 406 21.62 5.35 -27.86
N GLU A 407 22.02 6.39 -27.13
CA GLU A 407 21.18 7.58 -26.91
C GLU A 407 21.34 8.69 -27.98
N GLU A 408 22.42 8.69 -28.77
CA GLU A 408 22.60 9.68 -29.85
C GLU A 408 21.53 9.59 -30.95
N GLY A 409 20.93 8.42 -31.19
CA GLY A 409 19.87 8.24 -32.20
C GLY A 409 18.46 8.62 -31.74
N ARG A 410 18.26 8.94 -30.44
CA ARG A 410 16.92 9.07 -29.83
C ARG A 410 16.36 10.49 -29.86
N LEU A 411 17.23 11.50 -29.89
CA LEU A 411 16.86 12.92 -29.79
C LEU A 411 16.22 13.49 -31.07
N GLU A 412 16.36 12.82 -32.22
CA GLU A 412 15.82 13.30 -33.50
C GLU A 412 14.43 12.71 -33.85
N SER A 413 13.97 11.66 -33.15
CA SER A 413 12.77 10.88 -33.53
C SER A 413 11.51 11.14 -32.69
N GLU A 414 11.62 11.75 -31.51
CA GLU A 414 10.49 12.05 -30.65
C GLU A 414 10.15 13.54 -30.79
N GLY A 415 9.08 13.87 -31.52
CA GLY A 415 8.61 15.24 -31.78
C GLY A 415 8.23 16.04 -30.53
N GLY A 416 9.21 16.38 -29.70
CA GLY A 416 9.17 17.43 -28.70
C GLY A 416 9.25 18.78 -29.40
N GLY A 417 8.10 19.44 -29.56
CA GLY A 417 8.04 20.85 -29.88
C GLY A 417 8.65 21.67 -28.75
N GLY A 418 9.97 21.87 -28.83
CA GLY A 418 10.78 22.58 -27.85
C GLY A 418 12.25 22.37 -28.18
N VAL A 419 12.73 23.06 -29.21
CA VAL A 419 14.11 23.04 -29.68
C VAL A 419 15.04 23.52 -28.55
N ALA A 420 15.74 22.61 -27.88
CA ALA A 420 16.87 22.94 -27.03
C ALA A 420 18.13 23.13 -27.89
N VAL A 421 18.14 24.20 -28.69
CA VAL A 421 19.40 24.80 -29.14
C VAL A 421 19.65 25.97 -28.20
N GLY A 422 20.38 25.71 -27.10
CA GLY A 422 20.64 26.73 -26.09
C GLY A 422 21.65 26.30 -25.01
N ASN A 423 22.92 26.58 -25.28
CA ASN A 423 24.04 26.74 -24.34
C ASN A 423 24.36 25.62 -23.32
N ALA A 424 25.39 24.82 -23.64
CA ALA A 424 26.20 24.04 -22.70
C ALA A 424 26.85 24.87 -21.55
N ALA A 425 26.62 26.19 -21.50
CA ALA A 425 27.13 27.09 -20.47
C ALA A 425 26.21 27.24 -19.23
N GLN A 426 25.04 26.60 -19.20
CA GLN A 426 24.08 26.64 -18.06
C GLN A 426 23.78 25.26 -17.44
N ALA A 427 24.59 24.24 -17.71
CA ALA A 427 24.36 22.90 -17.14
C ALA A 427 24.48 22.91 -15.60
N GLY A 428 23.40 22.50 -14.91
CA GLY A 428 23.38 22.31 -13.45
C GLY A 428 22.91 23.51 -12.61
N GLU A 429 22.50 24.63 -13.23
CA GLU A 429 21.89 25.75 -12.52
C GLU A 429 20.97 26.64 -13.35
N ALA A 430 19.95 27.20 -12.69
CA ALA A 430 19.00 28.13 -13.28
C ALA A 430 18.76 29.35 -12.39
N GLN A 431 18.58 30.52 -13.00
CA GLN A 431 18.10 31.73 -12.33
C GLN A 431 16.59 31.83 -12.53
N TYR A 432 15.86 32.18 -11.48
CA TYR A 432 14.42 32.45 -11.57
C TYR A 432 14.02 33.65 -10.72
N SER A 433 12.92 34.29 -11.09
CA SER A 433 12.33 35.39 -10.33
C SER A 433 11.08 34.90 -9.62
N TRP A 434 11.00 35.17 -8.31
CA TRP A 434 9.84 34.84 -7.49
C TRP A 434 9.62 35.97 -6.50
N GLN A 435 8.38 36.44 -6.40
CA GLN A 435 7.98 37.58 -5.55
C GLN A 435 8.90 38.81 -5.68
N GLY A 436 9.34 39.13 -6.90
CA GLY A 436 10.21 40.29 -7.19
C GLY A 436 11.68 40.13 -6.76
N LYS A 437 12.10 38.95 -6.30
CA LYS A 437 13.50 38.62 -5.97
C LYS A 437 14.08 37.61 -6.95
N HIS A 438 15.38 37.70 -7.21
CA HIS A 438 16.12 36.75 -8.02
C HIS A 438 16.74 35.65 -7.15
N HIS A 439 16.53 34.41 -7.55
CA HIS A 439 17.02 33.22 -6.86
C HIS A 439 17.76 32.31 -7.85
N ARG A 440 18.69 31.51 -7.31
CA ARG A 440 19.46 30.53 -8.07
C ARG A 440 19.12 29.14 -7.58
N LEU A 441 18.63 28.29 -8.48
CA LEU A 441 18.39 26.87 -8.26
C LEU A 441 19.55 26.08 -8.85
N LYS A 442 19.96 25.00 -8.18
CA LYS A 442 21.08 24.15 -8.58
C LYS A 442 20.71 22.68 -8.44
N ASP A 443 21.51 21.80 -9.05
CA ASP A 443 21.45 20.38 -8.75
C ASP A 443 21.54 20.12 -7.23
N GLY A 444 20.70 19.20 -6.77
CA GLY A 444 20.56 18.82 -5.37
C GLY A 444 19.72 19.78 -4.53
N ALA A 445 19.16 20.84 -5.12
CA ALA A 445 18.22 21.70 -4.42
C ALA A 445 17.01 20.88 -3.92
N VAL A 446 16.67 21.06 -2.64
CA VAL A 446 15.47 20.48 -2.04
C VAL A 446 14.30 21.35 -2.44
N VAL A 447 13.44 20.87 -3.33
CA VAL A 447 12.26 21.61 -3.82
C VAL A 447 10.97 21.17 -3.11
N ILE A 448 10.98 20.03 -2.43
CA ILE A 448 9.88 19.55 -1.59
C ILE A 448 10.46 19.08 -0.25
N ALA A 449 9.91 19.59 0.85
CA ALA A 449 10.18 19.13 2.21
C ALA A 449 8.87 18.84 2.94
N ALA A 450 8.51 17.57 3.10
CA ALA A 450 7.18 17.18 3.57
C ALA A 450 7.22 16.35 4.86
N ILE A 451 6.64 16.88 5.93
CA ILE A 451 6.27 16.09 7.11
C ILE A 451 4.92 15.45 6.81
N THR A 452 4.95 14.18 6.45
CA THR A 452 3.83 13.41 5.89
C THR A 452 3.89 11.96 6.38
N SER A 453 2.89 11.16 5.99
CA SER A 453 2.79 9.71 6.20
C SER A 453 2.43 9.29 7.62
N CYS A 454 1.54 8.29 7.72
CA CYS A 454 1.27 7.59 8.96
C CYS A 454 2.53 6.98 9.60
N THR A 455 3.57 6.66 8.83
CA THR A 455 4.82 6.05 9.33
C THR A 455 5.46 6.84 10.48
N ASN A 456 5.49 8.17 10.36
CA ASN A 456 6.15 9.07 11.32
C ASN A 456 5.18 10.02 12.02
N THR A 457 4.05 10.38 11.38
CA THR A 457 3.10 11.34 11.98
C THR A 457 2.28 10.72 13.12
N SER A 458 2.22 9.40 13.23
CA SER A 458 1.66 8.70 14.39
C SER A 458 2.61 8.62 15.58
N ASN A 459 3.81 9.20 15.46
CA ASN A 459 4.86 9.11 16.47
C ASN A 459 5.11 10.48 17.10
N PRO A 460 4.54 10.74 18.30
CA PRO A 460 4.68 12.03 18.98
C PRO A 460 6.14 12.42 19.22
N SER A 461 7.06 11.48 19.45
CA SER A 461 8.46 11.80 19.74
C SER A 461 9.14 12.50 18.57
N VAL A 462 9.03 11.97 17.36
CA VAL A 462 9.66 12.58 16.18
C VAL A 462 8.90 13.83 15.71
N MET A 463 7.60 13.90 15.95
CA MET A 463 6.81 15.09 15.66
C MET A 463 7.17 16.24 16.60
N MET A 464 7.19 16.01 17.92
CA MET A 464 7.66 17.00 18.89
C MET A 464 9.11 17.43 18.61
N ALA A 465 9.98 16.50 18.22
CA ALA A 465 11.34 16.83 17.80
C ALA A 465 11.37 17.81 16.62
N ALA A 466 10.52 17.61 15.60
CA ALA A 466 10.42 18.53 14.46
C ALA A 466 9.96 19.93 14.89
N GLY A 467 8.93 20.02 15.74
CA GLY A 467 8.47 21.30 16.28
C GLY A 467 9.55 22.01 17.13
N LEU A 468 10.32 21.25 17.93
CA LEU A 468 11.43 21.80 18.72
C LEU A 468 12.60 22.28 17.84
N VAL A 469 12.93 21.54 16.76
CA VAL A 469 13.91 21.99 15.76
C VAL A 469 13.44 23.29 15.10
N ALA A 470 12.17 23.36 14.71
CA ALA A 470 11.57 24.57 14.14
C ALA A 470 11.66 25.76 15.10
N LYS A 471 11.26 25.57 16.37
CA LYS A 471 11.37 26.58 17.42
C LYS A 471 12.80 27.11 17.57
N LYS A 472 13.77 26.21 17.76
CA LYS A 472 15.18 26.59 17.95
C LYS A 472 15.78 27.24 16.69
N ALA A 473 15.35 26.86 15.49
CA ALA A 473 15.78 27.47 14.25
C ALA A 473 15.26 28.91 14.11
N VAL A 474 13.96 29.11 14.36
CA VAL A 474 13.30 30.43 14.33
C VAL A 474 13.90 31.37 15.38
N GLU A 475 14.09 30.90 16.62
CA GLU A 475 14.71 31.71 17.70
C GLU A 475 16.14 32.12 17.39
N LYS A 476 16.83 31.39 16.50
CA LYS A 476 18.16 31.74 15.98
C LYS A 476 18.11 32.59 14.70
N GLY A 477 16.94 32.92 14.18
CA GLY A 477 16.75 33.75 12.99
C GLY A 477 16.89 33.01 11.65
N LEU A 478 16.81 31.67 11.63
CA LEU A 478 16.79 30.92 10.39
C LEU A 478 15.40 30.95 9.72
N THR A 479 15.39 30.84 8.40
CA THR A 479 14.18 30.75 7.56
C THR A 479 14.40 29.70 6.47
N CYS A 480 13.31 29.09 6.01
CA CYS A 480 13.36 28.14 4.89
C CYS A 480 13.73 28.83 3.58
N LYS A 481 14.36 28.08 2.67
CA LYS A 481 14.71 28.61 1.35
C LYS A 481 13.45 28.79 0.49
N PRO A 482 13.37 29.85 -0.34
CA PRO A 482 12.15 30.23 -1.05
C PRO A 482 11.76 29.28 -2.19
N TRP A 483 12.62 28.35 -2.60
CA TRP A 483 12.29 27.31 -3.58
C TRP A 483 11.71 26.03 -2.95
N VAL A 484 11.69 25.95 -1.62
CA VAL A 484 11.26 24.73 -0.92
C VAL A 484 9.75 24.77 -0.71
N LYS A 485 9.04 23.82 -1.31
CA LYS A 485 7.65 23.54 -0.98
C LYS A 485 7.59 22.74 0.32
N THR A 486 7.29 23.42 1.42
CA THR A 486 7.12 22.84 2.75
C THR A 486 5.66 22.42 2.97
N SER A 487 5.44 21.33 3.72
CA SER A 487 4.08 20.89 4.08
C SER A 487 4.06 20.04 5.35
N LEU A 488 3.02 20.24 6.16
CA LEU A 488 2.66 19.38 7.29
C LEU A 488 1.32 18.70 7.03
N ALA A 489 1.35 17.38 6.86
CA ALA A 489 0.17 16.54 6.67
C ALA A 489 0.10 15.43 7.74
N PRO A 490 -0.47 15.72 8.92
CA PRO A 490 -0.59 14.74 9.99
C PRO A 490 -1.58 13.63 9.65
N GLY A 491 -1.37 12.44 10.21
CA GLY A 491 -2.32 11.34 10.05
C GLY A 491 -3.48 11.32 11.04
N SER A 492 -3.58 12.28 11.96
CA SER A 492 -4.80 12.55 12.74
C SER A 492 -4.80 13.98 13.30
N LYS A 493 -5.98 14.46 13.71
CA LYS A 493 -6.16 15.77 14.37
C LYS A 493 -5.49 15.87 15.75
N VAL A 494 -5.25 14.74 16.42
CA VAL A 494 -4.54 14.68 17.70
C VAL A 494 -3.13 15.30 17.59
N VAL A 495 -2.49 15.14 16.43
CA VAL A 495 -1.16 15.71 16.16
C VAL A 495 -1.15 17.24 16.26
N THR A 496 -2.12 17.87 15.61
CA THR A 496 -2.29 19.32 15.67
C THR A 496 -2.66 19.80 17.07
N ASP A 497 -3.44 19.03 17.83
CA ASP A 497 -3.82 19.39 19.19
C ASP A 497 -2.62 19.37 20.14
N TYR A 498 -1.75 18.37 20.07
CA TYR A 498 -0.55 18.37 20.91
C TYR A 498 0.48 19.42 20.48
N TYR A 499 0.58 19.78 19.19
CA TYR A 499 1.46 20.88 18.77
C TYR A 499 0.98 22.23 19.27
N LYS A 500 -0.34 22.44 19.33
CA LYS A 500 -0.95 23.62 19.95
C LYS A 500 -0.70 23.63 21.45
N ALA A 501 -0.92 22.51 22.14
CA ALA A 501 -0.68 22.38 23.57
C ALA A 501 0.80 22.62 23.96
N ALA A 502 1.74 22.14 23.14
CA ALA A 502 3.18 22.36 23.33
C ALA A 502 3.67 23.75 22.89
N GLY A 503 2.81 24.58 22.27
CA GLY A 503 3.17 25.90 21.75
C GLY A 503 4.16 25.86 20.58
N LEU A 504 4.18 24.78 19.79
CA LEU A 504 5.13 24.58 18.69
C LEU A 504 4.59 25.01 17.33
N THR A 505 3.26 25.07 17.17
CA THR A 505 2.57 25.41 15.90
C THR A 505 3.10 26.71 15.27
N PRO A 506 3.20 27.86 15.98
CA PRO A 506 3.62 29.11 15.35
C PRO A 506 5.04 29.06 14.73
N TYR A 507 5.92 28.23 15.28
CA TYR A 507 7.28 28.07 14.77
C TYR A 507 7.34 27.19 13.53
N LEU A 508 6.45 26.19 13.43
CA LEU A 508 6.30 25.37 12.22
C LEU A 508 5.73 26.23 11.09
N ASP A 509 4.66 27.00 11.36
CA ASP A 509 4.03 27.91 10.41
C ASP A 509 5.01 28.97 9.89
N GLN A 510 5.85 29.55 10.76
CA GLN A 510 6.87 30.51 10.34
C GLN A 510 7.93 29.93 9.40
N LEU A 511 8.14 28.61 9.44
CA LEU A 511 9.00 27.89 8.50
C LEU A 511 8.23 27.34 7.28
N GLY A 512 6.94 27.64 7.16
CA GLY A 512 6.06 27.19 6.07
C GLY A 512 5.55 25.76 6.22
N PHE A 513 5.71 25.14 7.40
CA PHE A 513 5.12 23.83 7.72
C PHE A 513 3.70 23.99 8.27
N ASP A 514 2.91 24.87 7.66
CA ASP A 514 1.49 25.01 7.90
C ASP A 514 0.77 23.68 7.58
N LEU A 515 -0.34 23.46 8.29
CA LEU A 515 -1.23 22.34 8.03
C LEU A 515 -1.75 22.42 6.58
N VAL A 516 -1.55 21.36 5.80
CA VAL A 516 -2.07 21.27 4.42
C VAL A 516 -3.22 20.29 4.26
N GLY A 517 -3.43 19.38 5.21
CA GLY A 517 -4.45 18.33 5.13
C GLY A 517 -4.21 17.20 6.12
N TYR A 518 -5.27 16.44 6.45
CA TYR A 518 -5.17 15.18 7.19
C TYR A 518 -5.35 14.01 6.22
N GLY A 519 -4.26 13.60 5.56
CA GLY A 519 -4.30 12.57 4.54
C GLY A 519 -2.91 12.21 4.01
N CYS A 520 -2.86 11.21 3.13
CA CYS A 520 -1.62 10.65 2.62
C CYS A 520 -0.75 11.65 1.85
N THR A 521 -1.37 12.61 1.14
CA THR A 521 -0.72 13.75 0.47
C THR A 521 0.60 13.37 -0.25
N THR A 522 1.72 14.00 0.10
CA THR A 522 3.02 13.79 -0.54
C THR A 522 3.51 12.34 -0.42
N CYS A 523 3.13 11.59 0.62
CA CYS A 523 3.53 10.18 0.78
C CYS A 523 3.02 9.28 -0.35
N ILE A 524 1.83 9.56 -0.89
CA ILE A 524 1.25 8.79 -2.00
C ILE A 524 1.52 9.41 -3.37
N GLY A 525 2.27 10.52 -3.42
CA GLY A 525 2.53 11.29 -4.65
C GLY A 525 1.52 12.40 -4.92
N ASN A 526 0.56 12.63 -4.02
CA ASN A 526 -0.36 13.76 -4.07
C ASN A 526 0.31 15.06 -3.57
N SER A 527 1.52 15.31 -4.06
CA SER A 527 2.36 16.43 -3.66
C SER A 527 1.95 17.76 -4.28
N GLY A 528 1.00 17.77 -5.22
CA GLY A 528 0.54 18.96 -5.95
C GLY A 528 1.62 19.64 -6.79
N PRO A 529 1.30 20.74 -7.48
CA PRO A 529 2.26 21.45 -8.35
C PRO A 529 3.34 22.18 -7.54
N LEU A 530 4.51 22.40 -8.14
CA LEU A 530 5.45 23.41 -7.65
C LEU A 530 5.07 24.77 -8.24
N ASP A 531 5.58 25.87 -7.69
CA ASP A 531 5.36 27.19 -8.29
C ASP A 531 5.92 27.26 -9.72
N ASP A 532 5.15 27.83 -10.66
CA ASP A 532 5.48 27.92 -12.09
C ASP A 532 6.93 28.38 -12.39
N PRO A 533 7.49 29.42 -11.72
CA PRO A 533 8.86 29.85 -11.99
C PRO A 533 9.90 28.78 -11.62
N ILE A 534 9.63 27.98 -10.58
CA ILE A 534 10.50 26.89 -10.13
C ILE A 534 10.41 25.73 -11.12
N GLU A 535 9.21 25.34 -11.55
CA GLU A 535 9.03 24.26 -12.54
C GLU A 535 9.76 24.58 -13.85
N LYS A 536 9.58 25.81 -14.36
CA LYS A 536 10.27 26.28 -15.56
C LYS A 536 11.78 26.26 -15.38
N ALA A 537 12.30 26.68 -14.23
CA ALA A 537 13.73 26.66 -13.96
C ALA A 537 14.30 25.23 -13.93
N ILE A 538 13.59 24.28 -13.30
CA ILE A 538 13.98 22.86 -13.28
C ILE A 538 14.03 22.30 -14.69
N GLN A 539 12.99 22.55 -15.48
CA GLN A 539 12.87 22.02 -16.85
C GLN A 539 13.88 22.64 -17.82
N GLN A 540 14.07 23.97 -17.78
CA GLN A 540 14.95 24.70 -18.70
C GLN A 540 16.42 24.31 -18.54
N ALA A 541 16.87 24.04 -17.31
CA ALA A 541 18.25 23.66 -17.02
C ALA A 541 18.42 22.15 -16.73
N ASP A 542 17.38 21.34 -16.97
CA ASP A 542 17.31 19.89 -16.71
C ASP A 542 17.83 19.48 -15.30
N LEU A 543 17.50 20.28 -14.29
CA LEU A 543 18.08 20.14 -12.95
C LEU A 543 17.72 18.81 -12.28
N THR A 544 18.70 18.21 -11.61
CA THR A 544 18.50 17.06 -10.73
C THR A 544 18.18 17.56 -9.32
N VAL A 545 16.90 17.86 -9.08
CA VAL A 545 16.41 18.31 -7.77
C VAL A 545 15.98 17.17 -6.85
N ALA A 546 15.81 17.50 -5.57
CA ALA A 546 15.52 16.57 -4.50
C ALA A 546 14.18 16.85 -3.80
N SER A 547 13.53 15.78 -3.31
CA SER A 547 12.54 15.86 -2.23
C SER A 547 13.09 15.19 -0.97
N VAL A 548 12.71 15.72 0.19
CA VAL A 548 12.97 15.10 1.50
C VAL A 548 11.64 14.96 2.22
N LEU A 549 11.25 13.74 2.58
CA LEU A 549 9.94 13.46 3.16
C LEU A 549 10.01 12.44 4.29
N SER A 550 9.12 12.55 5.27
CA SER A 550 8.96 11.55 6.35
C SER A 550 8.08 10.37 5.96
N GLY A 551 8.09 10.01 4.67
CA GLY A 551 7.36 8.88 4.11
C GLY A 551 8.06 7.53 4.27
N ASN A 552 7.55 6.53 3.56
CA ASN A 552 8.11 5.17 3.48
C ASN A 552 8.56 4.77 2.06
N ARG A 553 8.14 5.49 1.01
CA ARG A 553 8.51 5.21 -0.39
C ARG A 553 9.09 6.43 -1.07
N ASN A 554 10.14 6.21 -1.86
CA ASN A 554 10.91 7.24 -2.55
C ASN A 554 11.34 6.82 -3.97
N PHE A 555 10.55 5.96 -4.62
CA PHE A 555 10.78 5.58 -6.01
C PHE A 555 10.74 6.80 -6.95
N GLU A 556 11.56 6.77 -8.00
CA GLU A 556 11.58 7.84 -9.00
C GLU A 556 10.19 8.03 -9.64
N GLY A 557 9.76 9.28 -9.79
CA GLY A 557 8.44 9.63 -10.33
C GLY A 557 7.25 9.37 -9.39
N ARG A 558 7.47 8.80 -8.19
CA ARG A 558 6.41 8.55 -7.21
C ARG A 558 6.00 9.81 -6.44
N VAL A 559 6.96 10.61 -5.98
CA VAL A 559 6.70 11.77 -5.11
C VAL A 559 6.21 12.96 -5.92
N HIS A 560 6.95 13.35 -6.96
CA HIS A 560 6.59 14.44 -7.87
C HIS A 560 7.25 14.20 -9.23
N PRO A 561 6.58 14.50 -10.37
CA PRO A 561 7.10 14.20 -11.70
C PRO A 561 8.41 14.92 -12.06
N LEU A 562 8.66 16.10 -11.48
CA LEU A 562 9.89 16.89 -11.73
C LEU A 562 11.06 16.54 -10.80
N VAL A 563 10.88 15.63 -9.84
CA VAL A 563 11.89 15.31 -8.83
C VAL A 563 12.57 13.97 -9.15
N LYS A 564 13.88 14.03 -9.45
CA LYS A 564 14.70 12.86 -9.82
C LYS A 564 15.28 12.12 -8.60
N THR A 565 15.44 12.80 -7.46
CA THR A 565 15.98 12.20 -6.22
C THR A 565 15.04 12.41 -5.04
N ASN A 566 14.72 11.34 -4.29
CA ASN A 566 13.77 11.39 -3.18
C ASN A 566 14.38 10.73 -1.95
N TRP A 567 14.30 11.41 -0.81
CA TRP A 567 14.97 10.98 0.42
C TRP A 567 14.00 10.83 1.58
N LEU A 568 13.96 9.63 2.15
CA LEU A 568 13.22 9.36 3.39
C LEU A 568 14.05 9.83 4.57
N ALA A 569 13.45 10.61 5.47
CA ALA A 569 14.12 11.19 6.62
C ALA A 569 13.16 11.32 7.82
N SER A 570 13.69 11.46 9.03
CA SER A 570 12.87 11.80 10.18
C SER A 570 12.24 13.20 10.03
N PRO A 571 11.05 13.46 10.58
CA PRO A 571 10.45 14.80 10.60
C PRO A 571 11.40 15.95 10.98
N PRO A 572 12.25 15.87 12.03
CA PRO A 572 13.21 16.94 12.33
C PRO A 572 14.29 17.11 11.25
N LEU A 573 14.72 16.04 10.57
CA LEU A 573 15.62 16.15 9.42
C LEU A 573 14.94 16.77 8.21
N VAL A 574 13.64 16.53 7.98
CA VAL A 574 12.87 17.23 6.94
C VAL A 574 12.93 18.74 7.15
N VAL A 575 12.71 19.21 8.39
CA VAL A 575 12.85 20.64 8.74
C VAL A 575 14.27 21.13 8.48
N ALA A 576 15.29 20.37 8.91
CA ALA A 576 16.70 20.75 8.70
C ALA A 576 17.06 20.88 7.21
N TYR A 577 16.61 19.98 6.35
CA TYR A 577 16.83 20.06 4.91
C TYR A 577 16.03 21.17 4.23
N ALA A 578 14.86 21.56 4.76
CA ALA A 578 14.12 22.73 4.30
C ALA A 578 14.88 24.04 4.60
N LEU A 579 15.53 24.13 5.76
CA LEU A 579 16.37 25.26 6.14
C LEU A 579 17.64 25.34 5.28
N ALA A 580 18.32 24.20 5.08
CA ALA A 580 19.52 24.12 4.25
C ALA A 580 19.21 24.36 2.75
N GLY A 581 18.09 23.82 2.28
CA GLY A 581 17.58 23.93 0.91
C GLY A 581 18.33 23.10 -0.14
N SER A 582 19.25 22.22 0.27
CA SER A 582 20.00 21.33 -0.63
C SER A 582 20.42 20.04 0.07
N VAL A 583 20.42 18.92 -0.66
CA VAL A 583 21.01 17.64 -0.22
C VAL A 583 22.53 17.57 -0.42
N THR A 584 23.12 18.58 -1.07
CA THR A 584 24.58 18.68 -1.28
C THR A 584 25.32 19.23 -0.06
N ILE A 585 24.62 19.64 0.98
CA ILE A 585 25.20 20.19 2.21
C ILE A 585 25.37 19.06 3.23
N ASP A 586 26.57 18.87 3.75
CA ASP A 586 26.83 17.93 4.84
C ASP A 586 26.32 18.52 6.17
N LEU A 587 25.06 18.21 6.52
CA LEU A 587 24.43 18.72 7.75
C LEU A 587 25.16 18.32 9.04
N SER A 588 26.08 17.34 8.99
CA SER A 588 26.87 16.94 10.15
C SER A 588 28.04 17.92 10.44
N ARG A 589 28.46 18.72 9.45
CA ARG A 589 29.65 19.58 9.54
C ARG A 589 29.45 21.00 9.04
N GLU A 590 28.57 21.21 8.09
CA GLU A 590 28.30 22.50 7.47
C GLU A 590 27.11 23.22 8.14
N PRO A 591 27.09 24.57 8.15
CA PRO A 591 25.99 25.32 8.74
C PRO A 591 24.72 25.25 7.88
N LEU A 592 23.56 25.24 8.55
CA LEU A 592 22.23 25.36 7.91
C LEU A 592 22.01 26.76 7.34
N GLY A 593 22.61 27.77 8.00
CA GLY A 593 22.52 29.17 7.62
C GLY A 593 23.22 30.06 8.63
N THR A 594 23.03 31.36 8.46
CA THR A 594 23.55 32.39 9.37
C THR A 594 22.42 32.86 10.27
N GLY A 595 22.66 32.88 11.58
CA GLY A 595 21.68 33.35 12.56
C GLY A 595 21.54 34.87 12.58
N SER A 596 20.57 35.36 13.34
CA SER A 596 20.33 36.80 13.53
C SER A 596 21.50 37.53 14.22
N ASP A 597 22.37 36.79 14.89
CA ASP A 597 23.62 37.26 15.52
C ASP A 597 24.82 37.28 14.55
N GLY A 598 24.61 36.92 13.28
CA GLY A 598 25.67 36.81 12.27
C GLY A 598 26.53 35.55 12.37
N GLN A 599 26.27 34.64 13.32
CA GLN A 599 27.05 33.42 13.50
C GLN A 599 26.50 32.24 12.68
N PRO A 600 27.36 31.29 12.25
CA PRO A 600 26.90 30.07 11.60
C PRO A 600 26.10 29.17 12.56
N VAL A 601 24.89 28.78 12.14
CA VAL A 601 24.03 27.86 12.89
C VAL A 601 24.17 26.46 12.31
N TYR A 602 24.63 25.50 13.12
CA TYR A 602 24.79 24.11 12.74
C TYR A 602 23.62 23.26 13.25
N LEU A 603 23.42 22.07 12.69
CA LEU A 603 22.36 21.15 13.11
C LEU A 603 22.38 20.90 14.64
N ARG A 604 23.57 20.63 15.19
CA ARG A 604 23.78 20.43 16.64
C ARG A 604 23.35 21.60 17.53
N HIS A 605 23.21 22.81 17.00
CA HIS A 605 22.76 23.98 17.76
C HIS A 605 21.23 24.03 17.92
N ILE A 606 20.49 23.32 17.08
CA ILE A 606 19.01 23.32 17.06
C ILE A 606 18.41 21.94 17.31
N TRP A 607 19.24 20.89 17.34
CA TRP A 607 18.77 19.54 17.63
C TRP A 607 18.31 19.41 19.10
N PRO A 608 17.10 18.89 19.37
CA PRO A 608 16.62 18.69 20.73
C PRO A 608 17.28 17.48 21.40
N SER A 609 17.40 17.56 22.72
CA SER A 609 17.73 16.41 23.55
C SER A 609 16.52 15.50 23.74
N GLN A 610 16.75 14.23 24.10
CA GLN A 610 15.69 13.26 24.41
C GLN A 610 14.85 13.72 25.60
N GLN A 611 15.44 14.45 26.55
CA GLN A 611 14.71 15.04 27.68
C GLN A 611 13.75 16.14 27.21
N GLU A 612 14.19 17.04 26.33
CA GLU A 612 13.32 18.07 25.76
C GLU A 612 12.15 17.45 24.96
N ILE A 613 12.41 16.37 24.21
CA ILE A 613 11.37 15.64 23.49
C ILE A 613 10.41 14.98 24.48
N ALA A 614 10.90 14.27 25.50
CA ALA A 614 10.07 13.61 26.49
C ALA A 614 9.18 14.60 27.25
N ASP A 615 9.71 15.77 27.62
CA ASP A 615 8.94 16.82 28.27
C ASP A 615 7.87 17.41 27.34
N ALA A 616 8.15 17.58 26.05
CA ALA A 616 7.15 17.99 25.07
C ALA A 616 6.06 16.91 24.87
N VAL A 617 6.43 15.64 24.80
CA VAL A 617 5.48 14.51 24.63
C VAL A 617 4.51 14.38 25.82
N ARG A 618 4.87 14.84 27.02
CA ARG A 618 3.93 14.90 28.16
C ARG A 618 2.72 15.79 27.92
N SER A 619 2.73 16.66 26.91
CA SER A 619 1.55 17.42 26.50
C SER A 619 0.51 16.57 25.75
N VAL A 620 0.87 15.37 25.30
CA VAL A 620 -0.07 14.43 24.68
C VAL A 620 -0.93 13.82 25.77
N ASP A 621 -2.23 14.11 25.73
CA ASP A 621 -3.18 13.73 26.76
C ASP A 621 -4.33 12.87 26.20
N THR A 622 -4.86 11.97 27.02
CA THR A 622 -5.98 11.08 26.65
C THR A 622 -7.24 11.84 26.26
N ALA A 623 -7.49 13.01 26.83
CA ALA A 623 -8.63 13.85 26.46
C ALA A 623 -8.57 14.34 25.01
N MET A 624 -7.37 14.47 24.42
CA MET A 624 -7.22 14.80 22.99
C MET A 624 -7.77 13.66 22.12
N PHE A 625 -7.46 12.42 22.46
CA PHE A 625 -7.99 11.25 21.75
C PHE A 625 -9.49 11.14 21.92
N HIS A 626 -10.03 11.30 23.13
CA HIS A 626 -11.48 11.28 23.35
C HIS A 626 -12.21 12.36 22.56
N LYS A 627 -11.66 13.59 22.53
CA LYS A 627 -12.21 14.71 21.77
C LYS A 627 -12.25 14.41 20.27
N GLU A 628 -11.10 14.06 19.68
CA GLU A 628 -10.99 13.91 18.23
C GLU A 628 -11.69 12.63 17.71
N TYR A 629 -11.75 11.57 18.51
CA TYR A 629 -12.35 10.30 18.10
C TYR A 629 -13.83 10.13 18.50
N ALA A 630 -14.40 11.00 19.34
CA ALA A 630 -15.83 10.97 19.65
C ALA A 630 -16.71 11.20 18.40
N GLU A 631 -16.22 11.97 17.43
CA GLU A 631 -16.94 12.35 16.21
C GLU A 631 -16.26 11.79 14.94
N VAL A 632 -15.44 10.75 15.07
CA VAL A 632 -14.62 10.21 13.96
C VAL A 632 -15.43 9.83 12.72
N PHE A 633 -16.70 9.44 12.87
CA PHE A 633 -17.59 9.06 11.76
C PHE A 633 -18.54 10.19 11.32
N ALA A 634 -18.56 11.33 12.01
CA ALA A 634 -19.54 12.40 11.76
C ALA A 634 -19.18 13.23 10.53
N GLY A 635 -17.89 13.52 10.34
CA GLY A 635 -17.39 14.36 9.24
C GLY A 635 -17.74 15.83 9.40
N ASP A 636 -17.24 16.66 8.48
CA ASP A 636 -17.53 18.09 8.47
C ASP A 636 -18.94 18.41 7.92
N ALA A 637 -19.31 19.69 7.93
CA ALA A 637 -20.61 20.14 7.46
C ALA A 637 -20.85 19.83 5.96
N GLN A 638 -19.80 19.84 5.14
CA GLN A 638 -19.91 19.54 3.71
C GLN A 638 -20.19 18.05 3.50
N TRP A 639 -19.47 17.16 4.19
CA TRP A 639 -19.72 15.72 4.22
C TRP A 639 -21.14 15.42 4.69
N GLN A 640 -21.58 16.06 5.79
CA GLN A 640 -22.93 15.87 6.33
C GLN A 640 -24.03 16.37 5.40
N ALA A 641 -23.75 17.31 4.51
CA ALA A 641 -24.71 17.87 3.54
C ALA A 641 -24.91 17.01 2.27
N ILE A 642 -24.08 15.98 2.02
CA ILE A 642 -24.19 15.11 0.84
C ILE A 642 -25.47 14.24 0.88
N GLU A 643 -26.54 14.64 0.21
CA GLU A 643 -27.75 13.82 0.17
C GLU A 643 -27.54 12.52 -0.62
N VAL A 644 -27.90 11.37 -0.03
CA VAL A 644 -27.82 10.05 -0.66
C VAL A 644 -29.17 9.35 -0.64
N PRO A 645 -29.61 8.74 -1.76
CA PRO A 645 -30.86 7.98 -1.80
C PRO A 645 -30.85 6.78 -0.85
N GLN A 646 -31.94 6.58 -0.13
CA GLN A 646 -32.15 5.38 0.68
C GLN A 646 -32.69 4.25 -0.21
N ALA A 647 -31.80 3.55 -0.90
CA ALA A 647 -32.13 2.46 -1.80
C ALA A 647 -31.20 1.27 -1.60
N ALA A 648 -31.75 0.05 -1.66
CA ALA A 648 -30.97 -1.18 -1.50
C ALA A 648 -29.95 -1.39 -2.64
N THR A 649 -30.26 -0.91 -3.85
CA THR A 649 -29.38 -0.91 -5.02
C THR A 649 -28.96 0.50 -5.37
N TYR A 650 -27.72 0.66 -5.87
CA TYR A 650 -27.23 1.95 -6.35
C TYR A 650 -27.93 2.36 -7.66
N VAL A 651 -28.19 3.67 -7.82
CA VAL A 651 -28.77 4.22 -9.05
C VAL A 651 -27.63 4.72 -9.95
N TRP A 652 -27.24 3.88 -10.90
CA TRP A 652 -26.18 4.18 -11.87
C TRP A 652 -26.56 5.37 -12.76
N GLN A 653 -25.60 6.27 -13.01
CA GLN A 653 -25.77 7.44 -13.87
C GLN A 653 -24.95 7.29 -15.15
N ASP A 654 -25.60 7.35 -16.31
CA ASP A 654 -24.94 7.13 -17.62
C ASP A 654 -23.91 8.22 -17.97
N ASP A 655 -24.09 9.43 -17.43
CA ASP A 655 -23.19 10.57 -17.61
C ASP A 655 -22.06 10.64 -16.56
N SER A 656 -22.08 9.75 -15.56
CA SER A 656 -21.01 9.67 -14.57
C SER A 656 -19.66 9.41 -15.21
N THR A 657 -18.64 10.16 -14.79
CA THR A 657 -17.25 9.89 -15.16
C THR A 657 -16.44 9.26 -14.02
N TYR A 658 -17.03 9.01 -12.85
CA TYR A 658 -16.36 8.41 -11.69
C TYR A 658 -16.92 7.04 -11.29
N ILE A 659 -18.23 6.82 -11.35
CA ILE A 659 -18.93 5.62 -10.88
C ILE A 659 -19.76 5.03 -12.03
N GLN A 660 -19.30 3.92 -12.59
CA GLN A 660 -19.96 3.24 -13.73
C GLN A 660 -20.25 1.79 -13.38
N HIS A 661 -21.40 1.28 -13.84
CA HIS A 661 -21.79 -0.11 -13.62
C HIS A 661 -20.83 -1.04 -14.39
N PRO A 662 -20.01 -1.87 -13.72
CA PRO A 662 -19.08 -2.74 -14.41
C PRO A 662 -19.79 -3.96 -15.03
N PRO A 663 -19.30 -4.49 -16.15
CA PRO A 663 -19.94 -5.60 -16.87
C PRO A 663 -19.65 -6.99 -16.26
N PHE A 664 -19.02 -7.07 -15.08
CA PHE A 664 -18.49 -8.34 -14.55
C PHE A 664 -19.56 -9.41 -14.34
N PHE A 665 -20.78 -9.02 -13.98
CA PHE A 665 -21.83 -9.95 -13.54
C PHE A 665 -23.01 -10.08 -14.52
N ASP A 666 -22.89 -9.56 -15.75
CA ASP A 666 -24.01 -9.54 -16.71
C ASP A 666 -24.58 -10.94 -17.03
N ASP A 667 -23.70 -11.95 -17.03
CA ASP A 667 -23.99 -13.36 -17.33
C ASP A 667 -24.17 -14.23 -16.05
N ILE A 668 -24.33 -13.66 -14.85
CA ILE A 668 -24.25 -14.44 -13.60
C ILE A 668 -25.29 -15.58 -13.49
N THR A 669 -26.48 -15.38 -14.06
CA THR A 669 -27.57 -16.37 -14.05
C THR A 669 -27.40 -17.46 -15.10
N ALA A 670 -26.46 -17.31 -16.04
CA ALA A 670 -26.15 -18.33 -17.00
C ALA A 670 -25.52 -19.56 -16.31
N PRO A 671 -25.74 -20.78 -16.83
CA PRO A 671 -24.99 -21.96 -16.41
C PRO A 671 -23.49 -21.73 -16.47
N LEU A 672 -22.73 -22.42 -15.62
CA LEU A 672 -21.27 -22.40 -15.69
C LEU A 672 -20.83 -22.82 -17.10
N LYS A 673 -19.96 -22.01 -17.71
CA LYS A 673 -19.36 -22.32 -19.00
C LYS A 673 -18.30 -23.41 -18.77
N ASP A 674 -18.24 -24.39 -19.65
CA ASP A 674 -17.17 -25.39 -19.62
C ASP A 674 -15.82 -24.67 -19.80
N ILE A 675 -14.82 -25.10 -19.04
CA ILE A 675 -13.45 -24.63 -19.23
C ILE A 675 -12.92 -25.28 -20.52
N THR A 676 -12.59 -24.46 -21.51
CA THR A 676 -12.07 -24.91 -22.80
C THR A 676 -10.62 -24.51 -22.98
N ASP A 677 -9.96 -25.19 -23.92
CA ASP A 677 -8.65 -24.78 -24.44
C ASP A 677 -8.72 -23.38 -25.07
N VAL A 678 -7.59 -22.68 -25.11
CA VAL A 678 -7.45 -21.38 -25.79
C VAL A 678 -6.78 -21.61 -27.13
N HIS A 679 -7.43 -21.23 -28.22
CA HIS A 679 -6.93 -21.48 -29.57
C HIS A 679 -6.61 -20.19 -30.35
N GLY A 680 -5.52 -20.21 -31.10
CA GLY A 680 -5.15 -19.12 -32.01
C GLY A 680 -4.95 -17.75 -31.33
N ALA A 681 -4.52 -17.72 -30.08
CA ALA A 681 -4.38 -16.48 -29.33
C ALA A 681 -3.21 -15.62 -29.86
N ARG A 682 -3.37 -14.29 -29.79
CA ARG A 682 -2.33 -13.31 -30.12
C ARG A 682 -1.67 -12.75 -28.87
N ILE A 683 -0.37 -12.50 -28.94
CA ILE A 683 0.39 -11.85 -27.87
C ILE A 683 0.05 -10.35 -27.90
N LEU A 684 -0.65 -9.86 -26.87
CA LEU A 684 -1.00 -8.44 -26.74
C LEU A 684 0.21 -7.60 -26.34
N ALA A 685 1.05 -8.14 -25.45
CA ALA A 685 2.28 -7.52 -24.99
C ALA A 685 3.32 -8.59 -24.62
N LEU A 686 4.58 -8.33 -25.00
CA LEU A 686 5.74 -9.11 -24.59
C LEU A 686 6.58 -8.25 -23.65
N LEU A 687 6.61 -8.60 -22.37
CA LEU A 687 7.14 -7.74 -21.32
C LEU A 687 8.39 -8.33 -20.67
N GLY A 688 9.20 -7.42 -20.13
CA GLY A 688 10.44 -7.74 -19.42
C GLY A 688 10.25 -8.37 -18.04
N ASP A 689 11.32 -8.34 -17.26
CA ASP A 689 11.32 -8.76 -15.85
C ASP A 689 10.82 -7.61 -14.94
N SER A 690 10.36 -7.95 -13.74
CA SER A 690 9.91 -7.03 -12.68
C SER A 690 8.88 -5.99 -13.14
N VAL A 691 7.95 -6.40 -14.01
CA VAL A 691 6.81 -5.57 -14.41
C VAL A 691 5.90 -5.36 -13.20
N THR A 692 5.90 -4.14 -12.66
CA THR A 692 5.09 -3.79 -11.50
C THR A 692 3.60 -3.65 -11.79
N THR A 693 2.75 -3.73 -10.76
CA THR A 693 1.32 -3.36 -10.89
C THR A 693 1.11 -1.89 -11.23
N ASP A 694 2.09 -1.02 -11.01
CA ASP A 694 2.09 0.37 -11.50
C ASP A 694 2.25 0.45 -13.02
N HIS A 695 3.01 -0.47 -13.63
CA HIS A 695 3.08 -0.58 -15.09
C HIS A 695 1.76 -1.11 -15.68
N ILE A 696 1.15 -2.11 -15.02
CA ILE A 696 -0.08 -2.76 -15.48
C ILE A 696 -1.30 -1.85 -15.26
N SER A 697 -1.41 -1.18 -14.11
CA SER A 697 -2.52 -0.30 -13.75
C SER A 697 -1.98 0.96 -13.06
N PRO A 698 -1.59 2.00 -13.80
CA PRO A 698 -1.12 3.27 -13.23
C PRO A 698 -2.21 3.91 -12.37
N ALA A 699 -1.81 4.68 -11.35
CA ALA A 699 -2.72 5.41 -10.47
C ALA A 699 -2.57 6.94 -10.54
N GLY A 700 -1.50 7.44 -11.20
CA GLY A 700 -1.20 8.87 -11.28
C GLY A 700 -1.95 9.60 -12.41
N ASN A 701 -1.33 10.66 -12.93
CA ASN A 701 -1.93 11.55 -13.92
C ASN A 701 -2.36 10.84 -15.22
N ILE A 702 -3.47 11.32 -15.79
CA ILE A 702 -3.99 10.89 -17.10
C ILE A 702 -3.50 11.86 -18.16
N LYS A 703 -2.80 11.36 -19.19
CA LYS A 703 -2.35 12.20 -20.32
C LYS A 703 -3.52 12.51 -21.26
N ALA A 704 -3.63 13.75 -21.73
CA ALA A 704 -4.71 14.18 -22.64
C ALA A 704 -4.78 13.39 -23.95
N ASN A 705 -3.65 12.97 -24.49
CA ASN A 705 -3.60 12.16 -25.71
C ASN A 705 -3.70 10.64 -25.48
N SER A 706 -3.75 10.18 -24.23
CA SER A 706 -3.95 8.75 -23.91
C SER A 706 -5.40 8.31 -24.21
N PRO A 707 -5.67 7.00 -24.39
CA PRO A 707 -7.03 6.51 -24.60
C PRO A 707 -8.03 7.01 -23.54
N ALA A 708 -7.65 6.97 -22.25
CA ALA A 708 -8.47 7.46 -21.15
C ALA A 708 -8.70 8.98 -21.23
N GLY A 709 -7.67 9.75 -21.59
CA GLY A 709 -7.77 11.21 -21.77
C GLY A 709 -8.69 11.59 -22.93
N ARG A 710 -8.64 10.85 -24.05
CA ARG A 710 -9.56 11.05 -25.19
C ARG A 710 -11.01 10.76 -24.78
N TYR A 711 -11.25 9.63 -24.11
CA TYR A 711 -12.56 9.27 -23.58
C TYR A 711 -13.14 10.34 -22.63
N LEU A 712 -12.33 10.84 -21.70
CA LEU A 712 -12.76 11.89 -20.77
C LEU A 712 -13.11 13.20 -21.50
N GLN A 713 -12.34 13.59 -22.52
CA GLN A 713 -12.65 14.77 -23.35
C GLN A 713 -13.91 14.58 -24.18
N GLU A 714 -14.15 13.38 -24.72
CA GLU A 714 -15.40 13.02 -25.41
C GLU A 714 -16.62 13.15 -24.48
N LYS A 715 -16.44 12.86 -23.18
CA LYS A 715 -17.43 13.08 -22.11
C LYS A 715 -17.47 14.53 -21.60
N GLY A 716 -16.72 15.46 -22.20
CA GLY A 716 -16.73 16.88 -21.86
C GLY A 716 -15.81 17.28 -20.70
N VAL A 717 -15.00 16.37 -20.16
CA VAL A 717 -14.06 16.65 -19.06
C VAL A 717 -12.79 17.32 -19.61
N GLN A 718 -12.41 18.46 -19.04
CA GLN A 718 -11.20 19.19 -19.44
C GLN A 718 -9.94 18.54 -18.84
N PRO A 719 -8.75 18.67 -19.47
CA PRO A 719 -7.53 18.03 -18.97
C PRO A 719 -7.14 18.36 -17.52
N ARG A 720 -7.41 19.59 -17.07
CA ARG A 720 -7.18 20.00 -15.67
C ARG A 720 -8.10 19.28 -14.67
N ASP A 721 -9.22 18.75 -15.15
CA ASP A 721 -10.29 18.11 -14.37
C ASP A 721 -10.28 16.58 -14.54
N PHE A 722 -9.29 16.02 -15.24
CA PHE A 722 -9.15 14.56 -15.37
C PHE A 722 -8.95 13.86 -14.03
N ASN A 723 -8.39 14.56 -13.04
CA ASN A 723 -7.94 13.97 -11.78
C ASN A 723 -6.89 12.87 -12.07
N SER A 724 -6.82 11.82 -11.26
CA SER A 724 -5.86 10.72 -11.39
C SER A 724 -6.54 9.41 -11.78
N TYR A 725 -5.80 8.45 -12.36
CA TYR A 725 -6.33 7.09 -12.55
C TYR A 725 -6.81 6.48 -11.22
N GLY A 726 -6.14 6.75 -10.09
CA GLY A 726 -6.57 6.28 -8.76
C GLY A 726 -7.97 6.75 -8.38
N SER A 727 -8.29 8.01 -8.65
CA SER A 727 -9.63 8.58 -8.41
C SER A 727 -10.71 7.99 -9.33
N ARG A 728 -10.34 7.46 -10.50
CA ARG A 728 -11.26 6.96 -11.53
C ARG A 728 -11.56 5.47 -11.41
N ARG A 729 -11.16 4.82 -10.31
CA ARG A 729 -11.30 3.37 -10.12
C ARG A 729 -12.72 2.84 -9.99
N GLY A 730 -13.71 3.70 -9.75
CA GLY A 730 -15.13 3.33 -9.86
C GLY A 730 -15.63 3.29 -11.31
N ASN A 731 -14.80 3.68 -12.28
CA ASN A 731 -15.17 3.76 -13.69
C ASN A 731 -14.35 2.79 -14.54
N HIS A 732 -14.97 1.67 -14.91
CA HIS A 732 -14.29 0.63 -15.67
C HIS A 732 -13.83 1.08 -17.07
N GLU A 733 -14.52 2.03 -17.70
CA GLU A 733 -14.15 2.56 -19.03
C GLU A 733 -12.81 3.32 -18.97
N VAL A 734 -12.59 4.10 -17.93
CA VAL A 734 -11.34 4.84 -17.73
C VAL A 734 -10.22 3.88 -17.35
N MET A 735 -10.48 2.94 -16.45
CA MET A 735 -9.46 2.03 -15.93
C MET A 735 -9.02 0.97 -16.96
N MET A 736 -9.95 0.44 -17.76
CA MET A 736 -9.62 -0.43 -18.89
C MET A 736 -8.70 0.30 -19.89
N ARG A 737 -9.00 1.57 -20.21
CA ARG A 737 -8.15 2.42 -21.07
C ARG A 737 -6.80 2.78 -20.45
N GLY A 738 -6.73 2.79 -19.12
CA GLY A 738 -5.49 2.99 -18.36
C GLY A 738 -4.63 1.73 -18.22
N THR A 739 -5.16 0.55 -18.56
CA THR A 739 -4.45 -0.71 -18.37
C THR A 739 -3.28 -0.82 -19.34
N PHE A 740 -2.09 -1.08 -18.81
CA PHE A 740 -0.78 -1.00 -19.47
C PHE A 740 -0.44 0.39 -20.06
N ALA A 741 -1.10 1.47 -19.64
CA ALA A 741 -0.87 2.81 -20.17
C ALA A 741 0.30 3.57 -19.51
N ASN A 742 1.07 2.91 -18.64
CA ASN A 742 2.18 3.54 -17.93
C ASN A 742 3.25 4.00 -18.93
N ILE A 743 3.78 5.21 -18.75
CA ILE A 743 4.75 5.82 -19.67
C ILE A 743 6.13 5.15 -19.62
N ARG A 744 6.39 4.31 -18.62
CA ARG A 744 7.67 3.60 -18.41
C ARG A 744 7.59 2.10 -18.68
N ILE A 745 6.40 1.56 -19.01
CA ILE A 745 6.30 0.15 -19.37
C ILE A 745 7.11 -0.11 -20.65
N ARG A 746 7.84 -1.22 -20.72
CA ARG A 746 8.66 -1.58 -21.88
C ARG A 746 8.10 -2.82 -22.54
N ASN A 747 7.67 -2.66 -23.80
CA ASN A 747 7.16 -3.75 -24.62
C ASN A 747 8.26 -4.20 -25.60
N GLU A 748 8.72 -5.42 -25.44
CA GLU A 748 9.79 -6.02 -26.25
C GLU A 748 9.37 -6.16 -27.74
N MET A 749 8.06 -6.19 -28.04
CA MET A 749 7.53 -6.15 -29.42
C MET A 749 7.90 -4.87 -30.18
N LEU A 750 8.18 -3.79 -29.46
CA LEU A 750 8.60 -2.48 -30.00
C LEU A 750 10.08 -2.21 -29.71
N GLY A 751 10.91 -3.24 -29.60
CA GLY A 751 12.33 -3.11 -29.29
C GLY A 751 12.61 -2.62 -27.86
N GLY A 752 11.64 -2.72 -26.95
CA GLY A 752 11.77 -2.29 -25.56
C GLY A 752 11.57 -0.79 -25.34
N GLU A 753 10.94 -0.10 -26.30
CA GLU A 753 10.51 1.31 -26.15
C GLU A 753 9.67 1.49 -24.86
N GLU A 754 9.89 2.61 -24.17
CA GLU A 754 9.05 3.00 -23.02
C GLU A 754 7.74 3.62 -23.48
N GLY A 755 6.62 3.11 -22.96
CA GLY A 755 5.28 3.63 -23.20
C GLY A 755 4.25 2.52 -23.34
N GLY A 756 2.98 2.86 -23.05
CA GLY A 756 1.86 1.92 -23.08
C GLY A 756 1.36 1.54 -24.47
N ASN A 757 2.29 1.16 -25.35
CA ASN A 757 2.02 0.84 -26.75
C ASN A 757 2.37 -0.63 -27.08
N THR A 758 1.78 -1.13 -28.15
CA THR A 758 2.05 -2.45 -28.72
C THR A 758 1.95 -2.42 -30.24
N LEU A 759 2.27 -3.54 -30.88
CA LEU A 759 2.14 -3.76 -32.31
C LEU A 759 0.85 -4.54 -32.59
N TYR A 760 -0.07 -3.95 -33.36
CA TYR A 760 -1.25 -4.63 -33.87
C TYR A 760 -0.86 -5.47 -35.10
N ILE A 761 -0.62 -6.76 -34.87
CA ILE A 761 -0.03 -7.69 -35.86
C ILE A 761 -0.75 -7.72 -37.20
N PRO A 762 -2.10 -7.70 -37.29
CA PRO A 762 -2.78 -7.77 -38.58
C PRO A 762 -2.44 -6.63 -39.56
N THR A 763 -2.02 -5.46 -39.07
CA THR A 763 -1.69 -4.30 -39.92
C THR A 763 -0.33 -3.69 -39.64
N ASP A 764 0.48 -4.29 -38.76
CA ASP A 764 1.75 -3.76 -38.25
C ASP A 764 1.66 -2.32 -37.68
N GLU A 765 0.48 -1.92 -37.20
CA GLU A 765 0.28 -0.57 -36.65
C GLU A 765 0.72 -0.50 -35.19
N LYS A 766 1.52 0.51 -34.83
CA LYS A 766 1.82 0.84 -33.44
C LYS A 766 0.63 1.56 -32.81
N LEU A 767 0.02 0.94 -31.81
CA LEU A 767 -1.17 1.44 -31.12
C LEU A 767 -0.96 1.46 -29.62
N ALA A 768 -1.78 2.24 -28.90
CA ALA A 768 -1.90 2.03 -27.46
C ALA A 768 -2.44 0.61 -27.20
N ILE A 769 -2.00 -0.03 -26.12
CA ILE A 769 -2.38 -1.42 -25.80
C ILE A 769 -3.91 -1.58 -25.74
N TYR A 770 -4.62 -0.62 -25.16
CA TYR A 770 -6.08 -0.58 -25.16
C TYR A 770 -6.67 -0.62 -26.58
N ASP A 771 -6.21 0.28 -27.46
CA ASP A 771 -6.75 0.41 -28.82
C ASP A 771 -6.53 -0.89 -29.62
N ALA A 772 -5.36 -1.53 -29.46
CA ALA A 772 -5.06 -2.83 -30.08
C ALA A 772 -5.94 -3.96 -29.52
N ALA A 773 -6.14 -4.01 -28.19
CA ALA A 773 -6.99 -5.01 -27.55
C ALA A 773 -8.44 -4.93 -28.03
N MET A 774 -8.99 -3.72 -28.18
CA MET A 774 -10.36 -3.54 -28.69
C MET A 774 -10.49 -4.00 -30.15
N LYS A 775 -9.48 -3.76 -31.01
CA LYS A 775 -9.47 -4.27 -32.38
C LYS A 775 -9.50 -5.82 -32.40
N TYR A 776 -8.64 -6.46 -31.62
CA TYR A 776 -8.63 -7.94 -31.54
C TYR A 776 -9.93 -8.53 -30.99
N GLN A 777 -10.56 -7.88 -30.02
CA GLN A 777 -11.86 -8.31 -29.52
C GLN A 777 -12.96 -8.23 -30.58
N ALA A 778 -12.98 -7.15 -31.37
CA ALA A 778 -13.92 -7.00 -32.49
C ALA A 778 -13.78 -8.14 -33.52
N ASP A 779 -12.55 -8.63 -33.71
CA ASP A 779 -12.23 -9.76 -34.60
C ASP A 779 -12.42 -11.15 -33.92
N GLY A 780 -12.84 -11.19 -32.64
CA GLY A 780 -13.01 -12.45 -31.89
C GLY A 780 -11.71 -13.18 -31.58
N THR A 781 -10.56 -12.50 -31.62
CA THR A 781 -9.23 -13.10 -31.42
C THR A 781 -8.88 -13.16 -29.92
N PRO A 782 -8.60 -14.34 -29.35
CA PRO A 782 -8.15 -14.45 -27.96
C PRO A 782 -6.80 -13.77 -27.74
N LEU A 783 -6.59 -13.19 -26.56
CA LEU A 783 -5.35 -12.49 -26.22
C LEU A 783 -4.61 -13.14 -25.06
N VAL A 784 -3.28 -13.04 -25.11
CA VAL A 784 -2.38 -13.45 -24.02
C VAL A 784 -1.33 -12.37 -23.77
N VAL A 785 -0.86 -12.26 -22.53
CA VAL A 785 0.30 -11.45 -22.17
C VAL A 785 1.45 -12.39 -21.84
N VAL A 786 2.65 -12.07 -22.32
CA VAL A 786 3.87 -12.82 -21.99
C VAL A 786 4.80 -11.89 -21.21
N ALA A 787 5.38 -12.38 -20.11
CA ALA A 787 6.25 -11.59 -19.25
C ALA A 787 7.47 -12.38 -18.74
N GLY A 788 8.43 -11.65 -18.18
CA GLY A 788 9.60 -12.20 -17.53
C GLY A 788 9.36 -12.63 -16.08
N GLN A 789 10.38 -12.44 -15.26
CA GLN A 789 10.34 -12.78 -13.83
C GLN A 789 9.60 -11.72 -13.01
N GLU A 790 9.05 -12.10 -11.86
CA GLU A 790 8.41 -11.21 -10.89
C GLU A 790 7.26 -10.36 -11.47
N TYR A 791 6.49 -10.94 -12.39
CA TYR A 791 5.36 -10.23 -13.01
C TYR A 791 4.30 -9.88 -11.96
N GLY A 792 3.91 -8.60 -11.93
CA GLY A 792 2.91 -8.07 -11.00
C GLY A 792 3.46 -7.63 -9.65
N THR A 793 4.75 -7.32 -9.52
CA THR A 793 5.32 -6.86 -8.25
C THR A 793 4.82 -5.48 -7.81
N GLY A 794 4.71 -5.23 -6.51
CA GLY A 794 4.37 -3.91 -5.96
C GLY A 794 2.99 -3.82 -5.30
N SER A 795 2.27 -2.72 -5.53
CA SER A 795 1.03 -2.39 -4.82
C SER A 795 -0.10 -3.39 -5.13
N SER A 796 -0.97 -3.67 -4.15
CA SER A 796 -2.06 -4.64 -4.24
C SER A 796 -3.29 -4.15 -5.03
N ARG A 797 -3.08 -3.75 -6.29
CA ARG A 797 -4.11 -3.16 -7.16
C ARG A 797 -4.89 -4.25 -7.90
N ASP A 798 -6.16 -4.39 -7.58
CA ASP A 798 -7.12 -5.29 -8.25
C ASP A 798 -7.32 -4.94 -9.73
N TRP A 799 -7.27 -3.65 -10.09
CA TRP A 799 -7.39 -3.16 -11.46
C TRP A 799 -6.31 -3.70 -12.40
N ALA A 800 -5.16 -4.17 -11.88
CA ALA A 800 -4.18 -4.87 -12.70
C ALA A 800 -4.71 -6.21 -13.25
N ALA A 801 -5.64 -6.86 -12.55
CA ALA A 801 -6.33 -8.06 -13.03
C ALA A 801 -7.66 -7.75 -13.70
N LYS A 802 -8.49 -6.85 -13.13
CA LYS A 802 -9.77 -6.43 -13.73
C LYS A 802 -9.56 -5.82 -15.12
N GLY A 803 -8.60 -4.91 -15.25
CA GLY A 803 -8.22 -4.31 -16.52
C GLY A 803 -7.73 -5.35 -17.54
N THR A 804 -6.85 -6.27 -17.12
CA THR A 804 -6.35 -7.36 -17.96
C THR A 804 -7.49 -8.24 -18.49
N ASN A 805 -8.46 -8.59 -17.65
CA ASN A 805 -9.65 -9.33 -18.04
C ASN A 805 -10.52 -8.54 -19.04
N LEU A 806 -10.79 -7.26 -18.78
CA LEU A 806 -11.59 -6.40 -19.66
C LEU A 806 -10.92 -6.10 -21.01
N LEU A 807 -9.58 -6.11 -21.06
CA LEU A 807 -8.84 -6.10 -22.33
C LEU A 807 -8.96 -7.42 -23.10
N GLY A 808 -9.64 -8.44 -22.57
CA GLY A 808 -9.94 -9.70 -23.27
C GLY A 808 -8.83 -10.75 -23.16
N VAL A 809 -7.85 -10.52 -22.28
CA VAL A 809 -6.73 -11.44 -22.04
C VAL A 809 -7.25 -12.69 -21.35
N LYS A 810 -6.97 -13.86 -21.95
CA LYS A 810 -7.39 -15.18 -21.44
C LYS A 810 -6.34 -15.82 -20.53
N ALA A 811 -5.06 -15.57 -20.81
CA ALA A 811 -3.97 -16.08 -20.01
C ALA A 811 -2.80 -15.10 -19.95
N VAL A 812 -2.07 -15.15 -18.83
CA VAL A 812 -0.76 -14.50 -18.68
C VAL A 812 0.28 -15.60 -18.55
N ILE A 813 1.34 -15.57 -19.37
CA ILE A 813 2.44 -16.53 -19.35
C ILE A 813 3.71 -15.82 -18.87
N ALA A 814 4.20 -16.15 -17.68
CA ALA A 814 5.36 -15.49 -17.09
C ALA A 814 6.45 -16.50 -16.70
N GLU A 815 7.67 -16.02 -16.46
CA GLU A 815 8.73 -16.85 -15.85
C GLU A 815 8.48 -17.04 -14.35
N SER A 816 7.94 -16.02 -13.69
CA SER A 816 7.42 -16.09 -12.32
C SER A 816 6.43 -14.95 -12.04
N PHE A 817 5.56 -15.15 -11.05
CA PHE A 817 4.58 -14.15 -10.60
C PHE A 817 4.87 -13.68 -9.18
N GLU A 818 4.51 -12.44 -8.87
CA GLU A 818 4.27 -12.02 -7.48
C GLU A 818 2.95 -12.65 -6.98
N ARG A 819 2.92 -13.01 -5.69
CA ARG A 819 1.84 -13.80 -5.05
C ARG A 819 0.46 -13.15 -5.17
N ILE A 820 0.32 -11.87 -4.80
CA ILE A 820 -0.96 -11.15 -4.78
C ILE A 820 -1.48 -11.00 -6.21
N HIS A 821 -0.62 -10.62 -7.14
CA HIS A 821 -1.06 -10.42 -8.53
C HIS A 821 -1.54 -11.72 -9.17
N ARG A 822 -0.83 -12.85 -8.94
CA ARG A 822 -1.28 -14.17 -9.39
C ARG A 822 -2.67 -14.52 -8.84
N SER A 823 -2.90 -14.33 -7.53
CA SER A 823 -4.22 -14.55 -6.92
C SER A 823 -5.30 -13.67 -7.56
N ASN A 824 -5.01 -12.40 -7.83
CA ASN A 824 -5.96 -11.48 -8.46
C ASN A 824 -6.31 -11.92 -9.89
N LEU A 825 -5.35 -12.44 -10.67
CA LEU A 825 -5.61 -12.98 -12.01
C LEU A 825 -6.61 -14.15 -11.94
N VAL A 826 -6.37 -15.12 -11.05
CA VAL A 826 -7.29 -16.24 -10.80
C VAL A 826 -8.66 -15.73 -10.33
N GLY A 827 -8.68 -14.76 -9.42
CA GLY A 827 -9.89 -14.14 -8.89
C GLY A 827 -10.74 -13.41 -9.95
N MET A 828 -10.15 -13.04 -11.09
CA MET A 828 -10.82 -12.46 -12.25
C MET A 828 -10.98 -13.44 -13.43
N GLY A 829 -10.70 -14.73 -13.23
CA GLY A 829 -10.81 -15.75 -14.28
C GLY A 829 -9.77 -15.64 -15.40
N VAL A 830 -8.64 -14.96 -15.17
CA VAL A 830 -7.49 -14.94 -16.10
C VAL A 830 -6.51 -16.04 -15.69
N LEU A 831 -6.11 -16.90 -16.63
CA LEU A 831 -5.28 -18.06 -16.33
C LEU A 831 -3.79 -17.68 -16.15
N PRO A 832 -3.19 -17.80 -14.96
CA PRO A 832 -1.76 -17.57 -14.78
C PRO A 832 -0.97 -18.84 -15.14
N LEU A 833 -0.03 -18.72 -16.07
CA LEU A 833 0.79 -19.80 -16.57
C LEU A 833 2.27 -19.48 -16.38
N GLN A 834 3.03 -20.47 -15.92
CA GLN A 834 4.47 -20.30 -15.69
C GLN A 834 5.29 -21.21 -16.61
N PHE A 835 6.33 -20.68 -17.26
CA PHE A 835 7.25 -21.50 -18.03
C PHE A 835 7.95 -22.56 -17.15
N LYS A 836 8.18 -23.76 -17.69
CA LYS A 836 8.90 -24.85 -17.00
C LYS A 836 10.25 -25.14 -17.67
N ASN A 837 11.04 -26.01 -17.03
CA ASN A 837 12.24 -26.62 -17.63
C ASN A 837 13.30 -25.60 -18.07
N GLY A 838 13.40 -24.45 -17.39
CA GLY A 838 14.31 -23.37 -17.76
C GLY A 838 13.93 -22.64 -19.05
N GLN A 839 12.76 -22.90 -19.60
CA GLN A 839 12.23 -22.15 -20.73
C GLN A 839 11.83 -20.74 -20.29
N SER A 840 11.97 -19.80 -21.19
CA SER A 840 11.52 -18.42 -21.06
C SER A 840 11.11 -17.88 -22.42
N ARG A 841 10.51 -16.69 -22.42
CA ARG A 841 10.23 -15.93 -23.64
C ARG A 841 11.47 -15.77 -24.55
N LYS A 842 12.66 -15.68 -23.94
CA LYS A 842 13.93 -15.50 -24.66
C LYS A 842 14.45 -16.81 -25.23
N THR A 843 14.40 -17.91 -24.46
CA THR A 843 14.89 -19.21 -24.97
C THR A 843 13.99 -19.77 -26.06
N LEU A 844 12.69 -19.46 -26.02
CA LEU A 844 11.72 -19.81 -27.06
C LEU A 844 11.75 -18.85 -28.26
N GLY A 845 12.53 -17.77 -28.18
CA GLY A 845 12.68 -16.78 -29.24
C GLY A 845 11.34 -16.13 -29.61
N LEU A 846 10.52 -15.80 -28.62
CA LEU A 846 9.24 -15.14 -28.86
C LEU A 846 9.45 -13.70 -29.31
N THR A 847 8.76 -13.32 -30.37
CA THR A 847 8.81 -11.98 -30.97
C THR A 847 7.52 -11.19 -30.76
N GLY A 848 6.43 -11.86 -30.40
CA GLY A 848 5.08 -11.30 -30.30
C GLY A 848 4.24 -11.50 -31.57
N ARG A 849 4.83 -12.00 -32.66
CA ARG A 849 4.14 -12.24 -33.94
C ARG A 849 3.52 -13.63 -34.04
N GLU A 850 3.84 -14.51 -33.11
CA GLU A 850 3.35 -15.88 -33.07
C GLU A 850 1.84 -15.96 -32.78
N THR A 851 1.25 -17.13 -33.04
CA THR A 851 -0.06 -17.51 -32.50
C THR A 851 0.13 -18.62 -31.49
N LEU A 852 -0.62 -18.56 -30.38
CA LEU A 852 -0.49 -19.48 -29.25
C LEU A 852 -1.77 -20.32 -29.06
N ASP A 853 -1.61 -21.63 -28.92
CA ASP A 853 -2.66 -22.52 -28.41
C ASP A 853 -2.27 -23.03 -27.02
N ILE A 854 -3.21 -22.99 -26.07
CA ILE A 854 -3.07 -23.53 -24.71
C ILE A 854 -4.05 -24.70 -24.59
N SER A 855 -3.52 -25.91 -24.47
CA SER A 855 -4.30 -27.14 -24.44
C SER A 855 -4.15 -27.93 -23.15
N GLY A 856 -5.14 -28.77 -22.85
CA GLY A 856 -5.19 -29.62 -21.65
C GLY A 856 -6.18 -29.13 -20.59
N LEU A 857 -7.05 -28.18 -20.95
CA LEU A 857 -8.13 -27.67 -20.11
C LEU A 857 -9.46 -28.35 -20.42
N ALA A 858 -9.72 -28.63 -21.71
CA ALA A 858 -10.99 -29.19 -22.16
C ALA A 858 -11.21 -30.63 -21.67
N GLY A 859 -12.37 -30.88 -21.04
CA GLY A 859 -12.82 -32.22 -20.66
C GLY A 859 -12.02 -32.90 -19.53
N VAL A 860 -11.16 -32.14 -18.83
CA VAL A 860 -10.31 -32.66 -17.74
C VAL A 860 -10.68 -31.96 -16.42
N PRO A 861 -10.74 -32.68 -15.29
CA PRO A 861 -10.89 -32.04 -13.98
C PRO A 861 -9.68 -31.14 -13.68
N LEU A 862 -9.92 -29.83 -13.60
CA LEU A 862 -8.91 -28.85 -13.22
C LEU A 862 -8.36 -29.19 -11.83
N LYS A 863 -7.04 -29.23 -11.71
CA LYS A 863 -6.31 -29.51 -10.47
C LYS A 863 -5.25 -28.45 -10.22
N PRO A 864 -4.93 -28.16 -8.95
CA PRO A 864 -3.81 -27.28 -8.64
C PRO A 864 -2.52 -27.75 -9.30
N HIS A 865 -1.72 -26.81 -9.80
CA HIS A 865 -0.38 -27.05 -10.36
C HIS A 865 -0.34 -28.05 -11.54
N MET A 866 -1.43 -28.20 -12.32
CA MET A 866 -1.39 -29.08 -13.48
C MET A 866 -0.55 -28.51 -14.62
N ASP A 867 0.08 -29.40 -15.39
CA ASP A 867 0.82 -29.03 -16.59
C ASP A 867 -0.13 -28.88 -17.78
N LEU A 868 0.10 -27.84 -18.60
CA LEU A 868 -0.62 -27.58 -19.86
C LEU A 868 0.36 -27.54 -21.03
N GLU A 869 -0.12 -27.89 -22.23
CA GLU A 869 0.66 -27.78 -23.47
C GLU A 869 0.49 -26.37 -24.06
N LEU A 870 1.61 -25.69 -24.29
CA LEU A 870 1.67 -24.45 -25.06
C LEU A 870 2.21 -24.76 -26.46
N ARG A 871 1.41 -24.57 -27.49
CA ARG A 871 1.85 -24.64 -28.89
C ARG A 871 2.10 -23.24 -29.41
N ILE A 872 3.27 -23.03 -29.99
CA ILE A 872 3.71 -21.75 -30.55
C ILE A 872 3.81 -21.94 -32.06
N THR A 873 2.98 -21.22 -32.82
CA THR A 873 3.03 -21.24 -34.29
C THR A 873 3.62 -19.94 -34.80
N ARG A 874 4.79 -20.03 -35.45
CA ARG A 874 5.54 -18.90 -36.01
C ARG A 874 4.89 -18.42 -37.32
N GLU A 875 5.23 -17.22 -37.78
CA GLU A 875 4.74 -16.68 -39.06
C GLU A 875 5.14 -17.55 -40.27
N SER A 876 6.24 -18.29 -40.17
CA SER A 876 6.65 -19.28 -41.18
C SER A 876 5.74 -20.51 -41.26
N GLY A 877 4.83 -20.69 -40.29
CA GLY A 877 4.04 -21.90 -40.09
C GLY A 877 4.75 -22.98 -39.27
N GLU A 878 6.01 -22.78 -38.88
CA GLU A 878 6.72 -23.69 -37.98
C GLU A 878 6.07 -23.70 -36.60
N THR A 879 5.88 -24.90 -36.05
CA THR A 879 5.27 -25.09 -34.74
C THR A 879 6.25 -25.66 -33.74
N GLU A 880 6.32 -25.06 -32.56
CA GLU A 880 7.06 -25.56 -31.41
C GLU A 880 6.12 -25.85 -30.24
N LYS A 881 6.48 -26.78 -29.37
CA LYS A 881 5.73 -27.10 -28.15
C LYS A 881 6.55 -26.80 -26.91
N ALA A 882 5.90 -26.22 -25.93
CA ALA A 882 6.41 -25.99 -24.58
C ALA A 882 5.41 -26.53 -23.56
N VAL A 883 5.91 -26.80 -22.35
CA VAL A 883 5.05 -27.16 -21.21
C VAL A 883 5.04 -25.99 -20.24
N VAL A 884 3.84 -25.58 -19.84
CA VAL A 884 3.65 -24.51 -18.85
C VAL A 884 2.89 -25.04 -17.64
N LEU A 885 3.24 -24.54 -16.47
CA LEU A 885 2.59 -24.85 -15.21
C LEU A 885 1.37 -23.94 -15.03
N CYS A 886 0.20 -24.53 -14.79
CA CYS A 886 -0.98 -23.78 -14.36
C CYS A 886 -0.80 -23.33 -12.90
N ARG A 887 -0.70 -22.02 -12.67
CA ARG A 887 -0.50 -21.39 -11.36
C ARG A 887 -1.81 -21.09 -10.63
N ILE A 888 -2.75 -22.02 -10.72
CA ILE A 888 -3.86 -22.15 -9.79
C ILE A 888 -3.34 -23.05 -8.68
N ASP A 889 -3.20 -22.49 -7.48
CA ASP A 889 -2.35 -23.08 -6.45
C ASP A 889 -3.17 -23.91 -5.43
N THR A 890 -4.50 -23.72 -5.40
CA THR A 890 -5.38 -24.28 -4.35
C THR A 890 -6.67 -24.86 -4.91
N LEU A 891 -7.34 -25.74 -4.14
CA LEU A 891 -8.65 -26.27 -4.52
C LEU A 891 -9.74 -25.18 -4.52
N ASN A 892 -9.67 -24.21 -3.61
CA ASN A 892 -10.63 -23.09 -3.59
C ASN A 892 -10.45 -22.23 -4.83
N GLU A 893 -9.21 -21.97 -5.24
CA GLU A 893 -8.90 -21.23 -6.46
C GLU A 893 -9.39 -21.94 -7.73
N VAL A 894 -9.36 -23.28 -7.75
CA VAL A 894 -9.99 -24.07 -8.81
C VAL A 894 -11.49 -23.77 -8.90
N GLU A 895 -12.19 -23.73 -7.77
CA GLU A 895 -13.64 -23.42 -7.74
C GLU A 895 -13.92 -21.96 -8.11
N TYR A 896 -13.08 -21.01 -7.68
CA TYR A 896 -13.17 -19.61 -8.09
C TYR A 896 -13.01 -19.46 -9.60
N PHE A 897 -11.99 -20.09 -10.18
CA PHE A 897 -11.74 -20.03 -11.62
C PHE A 897 -12.89 -20.65 -12.43
N LYS A 898 -13.40 -21.82 -12.00
CA LYS A 898 -14.59 -22.45 -12.61
C LYS A 898 -15.82 -21.55 -12.59
N ALA A 899 -16.01 -20.77 -11.53
CA ALA A 899 -17.13 -19.85 -11.40
C ALA A 899 -17.01 -18.60 -12.29
N GLY A 900 -15.85 -18.38 -12.92
CA GLY A 900 -15.50 -17.17 -13.68
C GLY A 900 -14.78 -16.10 -12.85
N GLY A 901 -14.53 -16.36 -11.57
CA GLY A 901 -13.92 -15.44 -10.62
C GLY A 901 -14.40 -15.68 -9.19
N ILE A 902 -13.69 -15.12 -8.22
CA ILE A 902 -14.01 -15.28 -6.79
C ILE A 902 -15.32 -14.58 -6.40
N LEU A 903 -15.57 -13.38 -6.93
CA LEU A 903 -16.84 -12.68 -6.70
C LEU A 903 -18.02 -13.41 -7.37
N HIS A 904 -17.81 -13.98 -8.56
CA HIS A 904 -18.81 -14.82 -9.22
C HIS A 904 -19.15 -16.07 -8.41
N TYR A 905 -18.14 -16.72 -7.83
CA TYR A 905 -18.33 -17.87 -6.96
C TYR A 905 -19.21 -17.52 -5.75
N VAL A 906 -18.86 -16.45 -5.02
CA VAL A 906 -19.64 -15.98 -3.87
C VAL A 906 -21.06 -15.61 -4.28
N LEU A 907 -21.21 -14.87 -5.38
CA LEU A 907 -22.51 -14.44 -5.88
C LEU A 907 -23.42 -15.62 -6.25
N ARG A 908 -22.87 -16.64 -6.92
CA ARG A 908 -23.62 -17.87 -7.28
C ARG A 908 -24.05 -18.66 -6.04
N GLN A 909 -23.21 -18.76 -5.01
CA GLN A 909 -23.59 -19.41 -3.76
C GLN A 909 -24.75 -18.68 -3.07
N LEU A 910 -24.72 -17.34 -3.08
CA LEU A 910 -25.78 -16.52 -2.50
C LEU A 910 -27.07 -16.52 -3.31
N ILE A 911 -27.02 -16.70 -4.62
CA ILE A 911 -28.22 -16.85 -5.46
C ILE A 911 -28.84 -18.26 -5.28
N ALA A 912 -28.02 -19.29 -5.08
CA ALA A 912 -28.46 -20.68 -5.01
C ALA A 912 -28.98 -21.12 -3.63
N GLY A 913 -28.40 -20.59 -2.54
CA GLY A 913 -28.92 -20.76 -1.18
C GLY A 913 -30.08 -19.81 -0.94
#